data_AF-A0A9D3SF22-F1
#
_entry.id   AF-A0A9D3SF22-F1
#
_cell.length_a   1.000
_cell.length_b   1.000
_cell.length_c   1.000
_cell.angle_alpha   90.00
_cell.angle_beta   90.00
_cell.angle_gamma   90.00
#
_symmetry.space_group_name_H-M   'P 1'
#
loop_
_entity.id
_entity.type
_entity.pdbx_description
1 polymer ?
#
loop_
_entity_poly.entity_id
_entity_poly.type
_entity_poly.pdbx_seq_one_letter_code
_entity_poly.pdbx_strand_id
1 'polypeptide(L)'
;MKSEAGGLRQLQKHRLAFKSQVTIVAQEVDAAIRVLQSQLKKAIVSVVLQDAEPYNRHSRMCSCLSLDSDEELRLTGAIYLHALLEYLKETLREKDWYSRDDFTVQLQDVPLFLDPISNTYKWTSDENLNDNQVHTLLLQLWENLLQPNTMREKLKNGDVPTVRCPNVYQPFLRTEKNSPSKMNPASRGADPATDTVTGTEMHCDDMSPSNTIPTSVHAVRPADIRVVGAVGDSLTAGNGVASTNLVAVLTQYRGLSWSIGGDNNLSTVTTLPNIMREFNPELTGFSVGTGKQNTKQAFLNQAVAGAKSSDILGQAKALVKRMKTDDRISFYSDWKVITMFIGGNDFCDSCIKPLYYSPENFMKRIQDALDYLHSEVPRAIVNLVEPLHIVPLRAMHQDATLGCPTWLVRILCSCVVSPEDGSEALQNLEDLNRAYQSVLKDLVESGRYDTHSNFTVVLQPLLRDIVVPMLDGRPDSSFFSPDCFHLSQKAHTLMARALWNNMMEELGNKTHRQDFSLGLQAKCPSQISPFLQTFENSNYTYKGPLPPPPPISNWGSDFSCTDTKPSVSIPTSVHCLRPADIKVIAALGDSVTVALGTKSKNYTQFHTEYKGVSWSIGGDHSLDTTTTLPNILRQFNPSLRGFSTGDGVSAQDSFNMAVSGATASDLVDQVNRLIQALKSSENVDFDMDWKLITVLIGVNDLCKYCMDQNNFSPQNYSLHLMKSLDLLYKEVPRVLVNVLTVPEIEALRMVKKSSLGCSFFPRDVCPCLMTPADNSSELIELKLINQEYQTQLDQLISGERYDGRKDFTVVLQPYLQNTTIPLDKDGNPDLSYFTLDCFHFSERAQAEMAISLWNNMLEPVGNKQTFNNFTYDRTKLSCPSETVRPFIYTKMNSHPDYFTTPEPTSTSNSQPQLLAPCPNGVPLWVPAIFGVIVLLLG
;
A
#
# COMPACT_ATOMS: atom_id res chain seq x y z
N MET A 1 -41.03 15.42 -15.46
CA MET A 1 -42.22 14.77 -14.87
C MET A 1 -42.33 13.25 -15.07
N LYS A 2 -42.45 12.64 -16.26
CA LYS A 2 -42.49 11.15 -16.38
C LYS A 2 -41.13 10.44 -16.29
N SER A 3 -40.00 11.14 -16.51
CA SER A 3 -38.63 10.58 -16.42
C SER A 3 -37.98 10.67 -15.04
N GLU A 4 -38.32 11.68 -14.22
CA GLU A 4 -37.90 11.78 -12.80
C GLU A 4 -38.42 10.60 -11.97
N ALA A 5 -39.63 10.13 -12.29
CA ALA A 5 -40.22 8.95 -11.67
C ALA A 5 -39.47 7.65 -12.01
N GLY A 6 -38.68 7.59 -13.09
CA GLY A 6 -37.95 6.38 -13.53
C GLY A 6 -36.71 6.10 -12.69
N GLY A 7 -35.88 7.12 -12.43
CA GLY A 7 -34.67 7.01 -11.60
C GLY A 7 -34.98 6.80 -10.12
N LEU A 8 -35.98 7.52 -9.60
CA LEU A 8 -36.52 7.30 -8.24
C LEU A 8 -37.15 5.91 -8.09
N ARG A 9 -37.85 5.38 -9.12
CA ARG A 9 -38.37 4.00 -9.09
C ARG A 9 -37.28 2.95 -9.12
N GLN A 10 -36.16 3.19 -9.80
CA GLN A 10 -35.06 2.23 -9.86
C GLN A 10 -34.31 2.20 -8.52
N LEU A 11 -34.00 3.36 -7.92
CA LEU A 11 -33.47 3.47 -6.56
C LEU A 11 -34.45 2.93 -5.50
N GLN A 12 -35.76 3.18 -5.62
CA GLN A 12 -36.78 2.56 -4.76
C GLN A 12 -36.82 1.04 -4.95
N LYS A 13 -36.76 0.51 -6.17
CA LYS A 13 -36.70 -0.94 -6.42
C LYS A 13 -35.45 -1.58 -5.81
N HIS A 14 -34.30 -0.91 -5.89
CA HIS A 14 -33.05 -1.39 -5.28
C HIS A 14 -33.11 -1.30 -3.76
N ARG A 15 -33.62 -0.21 -3.18
CA ARG A 15 -33.89 -0.09 -1.74
C ARG A 15 -34.90 -1.14 -1.24
N LEU A 16 -35.92 -1.46 -2.04
CA LEU A 16 -36.93 -2.48 -1.72
C LEU A 16 -36.35 -3.90 -1.79
N ALA A 17 -35.55 -4.21 -2.82
CA ALA A 17 -34.86 -5.49 -2.94
C ALA A 17 -33.80 -5.68 -1.84
N PHE A 18 -33.04 -4.63 -1.53
CA PHE A 18 -32.10 -4.56 -0.43
C PHE A 18 -32.77 -4.77 0.93
N LYS A 19 -33.83 -4.00 1.20
CA LYS A 19 -34.64 -4.16 2.42
C LYS A 19 -35.18 -5.58 2.52
N SER A 20 -35.64 -6.15 1.41
CA SER A 20 -36.11 -7.54 1.36
C SER A 20 -35.02 -8.55 1.70
N GLN A 21 -33.79 -8.41 1.20
CA GLN A 21 -32.70 -9.34 1.49
C GLN A 21 -32.21 -9.23 2.93
N VAL A 22 -31.99 -8.01 3.43
CA VAL A 22 -31.63 -7.76 4.83
C VAL A 22 -32.70 -8.32 5.77
N THR A 23 -33.98 -8.13 5.45
CA THR A 23 -35.10 -8.70 6.20
C THR A 23 -35.09 -10.23 6.18
N ILE A 24 -34.82 -10.88 5.05
CA ILE A 24 -34.75 -12.35 4.96
C ILE A 24 -33.65 -12.90 5.86
N VAL A 25 -32.43 -12.37 5.75
CA VAL A 25 -31.29 -12.84 6.56
C VAL A 25 -31.57 -12.65 8.05
N ALA A 26 -32.13 -11.52 8.45
CA ALA A 26 -32.50 -11.29 9.84
C ALA A 26 -33.62 -12.21 10.35
N GLN A 27 -34.58 -12.60 9.49
CA GLN A 27 -35.59 -13.60 9.81
C GLN A 27 -34.98 -14.99 9.98
N GLU A 28 -33.99 -15.36 9.17
CA GLU A 28 -33.25 -16.62 9.31
C GLU A 28 -32.46 -16.65 10.63
N VAL A 29 -31.81 -15.54 11.00
CA VAL A 29 -31.13 -15.41 12.30
C VAL A 29 -32.12 -15.53 13.46
N ASP A 30 -33.27 -14.87 13.41
CA ASP A 30 -34.33 -15.02 14.43
C ASP A 30 -34.82 -16.47 14.53
N ALA A 31 -35.02 -17.15 13.39
CA ALA A 31 -35.43 -18.56 13.36
C ALA A 31 -34.37 -19.47 14.00
N ALA A 32 -33.08 -19.26 13.70
CA ALA A 32 -31.98 -20.00 14.30
C ALA A 32 -31.90 -19.78 15.82
N ILE A 33 -32.05 -18.53 16.28
CA ILE A 33 -32.07 -18.20 17.71
C ILE A 33 -33.23 -18.92 18.42
N ARG A 34 -34.42 -19.01 17.82
CA ARG A 34 -35.55 -19.78 18.40
C ARG A 34 -35.23 -21.25 18.56
N VAL A 35 -34.55 -21.85 17.59
CA VAL A 35 -34.10 -23.25 17.67
C VAL A 35 -33.12 -23.40 18.83
N LEU A 36 -32.11 -22.54 18.91
CA LEU A 36 -31.12 -22.56 20.01
C LEU A 36 -31.79 -22.37 21.37
N GLN A 37 -32.73 -21.44 21.50
CA GLN A 37 -33.50 -21.23 22.72
C GLN A 37 -34.29 -22.47 23.15
N SER A 38 -34.85 -23.23 22.20
CA SER A 38 -35.60 -24.45 22.52
C SER A 38 -34.72 -25.59 23.02
N GLN A 39 -33.42 -25.56 22.71
CA GLN A 39 -32.46 -26.63 22.98
C GLN A 39 -31.51 -26.31 24.14
N LEU A 40 -31.22 -25.02 24.37
CA LEU A 40 -30.23 -24.56 25.34
C LEU A 40 -30.89 -23.82 26.49
N LYS A 41 -30.47 -24.16 27.71
CA LYS A 41 -30.81 -23.43 28.95
C LYS A 41 -29.54 -22.85 29.54
N LYS A 42 -29.62 -21.65 30.11
CA LYS A 42 -28.50 -20.88 30.70
C LYS A 42 -27.39 -20.58 29.68
N ALA A 43 -27.75 -20.02 28.53
CA ALA A 43 -26.82 -19.75 27.44
C ALA A 43 -26.72 -18.26 27.08
N ILE A 44 -25.52 -17.82 26.69
CA ILE A 44 -25.28 -16.55 26.00
C ILE A 44 -24.97 -16.90 24.54
N VAL A 45 -25.76 -16.39 23.60
CA VAL A 45 -25.55 -16.62 22.16
C VAL A 45 -24.98 -15.35 21.55
N SER A 46 -23.72 -15.41 21.08
CA SER A 46 -23.13 -14.30 20.35
C SER A 46 -23.46 -14.39 18.85
N VAL A 47 -24.14 -13.39 18.32
CA VAL A 47 -24.40 -13.24 16.88
C VAL A 47 -23.35 -12.34 16.31
N VAL A 48 -22.75 -12.76 15.20
CA VAL A 48 -21.62 -12.06 14.58
C VAL A 48 -21.83 -11.98 13.08
N LEU A 49 -21.44 -10.86 12.50
CA LEU A 49 -21.39 -10.68 11.06
C LEU A 49 -19.95 -10.82 10.61
N GLN A 50 -19.68 -11.71 9.65
CA GLN A 50 -18.37 -11.94 9.07
C GLN A 50 -18.43 -11.61 7.59
N ASP A 51 -17.41 -10.92 7.08
CA ASP A 51 -17.28 -10.68 5.65
C ASP A 51 -16.90 -11.99 4.93
N ALA A 52 -17.54 -12.28 3.79
CA ALA A 52 -17.17 -13.40 2.95
C ALA A 52 -16.04 -12.92 2.03
N GLU A 53 -14.89 -13.60 2.06
CA GLU A 53 -13.72 -13.23 1.24
C GLU A 53 -14.10 -12.82 -0.20
N PRO A 54 -13.57 -11.72 -0.72
CA PRO A 54 -13.80 -11.34 -2.12
C PRO A 54 -13.21 -12.34 -3.14
N TYR A 55 -12.38 -13.30 -2.70
CA TYR A 55 -11.72 -14.28 -3.57
C TYR A 55 -12.48 -15.60 -3.76
N ASN A 56 -13.47 -15.93 -2.93
CA ASN A 56 -14.20 -17.19 -3.03
C ASN A 56 -15.44 -17.07 -3.95
N ARG A 57 -15.21 -17.08 -5.28
CA ARG A 57 -16.26 -17.08 -6.34
C ARG A 57 -17.11 -18.37 -6.41
N HIS A 58 -17.32 -19.09 -5.30
CA HIS A 58 -18.09 -20.35 -5.30
C HIS A 58 -19.31 -20.36 -4.37
N SER A 59 -19.63 -19.26 -3.68
CA SER A 59 -20.93 -19.14 -3.02
C SER A 59 -21.97 -18.55 -4.00
N ARG A 60 -23.13 -19.18 -4.07
CA ARG A 60 -24.27 -18.75 -4.91
C ARG A 60 -24.83 -17.42 -4.41
N MET A 61 -24.18 -16.30 -4.69
CA MET A 61 -24.79 -14.98 -4.52
C MET A 61 -25.56 -14.58 -5.78
N CYS A 62 -26.78 -14.08 -5.59
CA CYS A 62 -27.67 -13.59 -6.63
C CYS A 62 -26.95 -12.62 -7.59
N SER A 63 -27.13 -12.83 -8.90
CA SER A 63 -26.64 -11.93 -9.94
C SER A 63 -27.33 -10.57 -9.85
N CYS A 64 -26.79 -9.65 -9.05
CA CYS A 64 -27.22 -8.27 -9.02
C CYS A 64 -25.99 -7.37 -8.98
N LEU A 65 -25.95 -6.42 -9.93
CA LEU A 65 -25.03 -5.29 -10.08
C LEU A 65 -23.84 -5.53 -11.04
N SER A 66 -23.82 -4.77 -12.13
CA SER A 66 -22.59 -4.39 -12.80
C SER A 66 -21.93 -3.26 -11.97
N LEU A 67 -20.99 -3.63 -11.11
CA LEU A 67 -20.15 -2.67 -10.39
C LEU A 67 -18.91 -2.40 -11.25
N ASP A 68 -18.50 -1.12 -11.33
CA ASP A 68 -17.50 -0.68 -12.30
C ASP A 68 -16.06 -0.70 -11.73
N SER A 69 -15.89 -0.88 -10.40
CA SER A 69 -14.58 -0.97 -9.71
C SER A 69 -14.60 -1.83 -8.44
N ASP A 70 -13.43 -2.34 -8.03
CA ASP A 70 -13.25 -3.16 -6.82
C ASP A 70 -13.54 -2.36 -5.54
N GLU A 71 -13.28 -1.05 -5.54
CA GLU A 71 -13.53 -0.15 -4.42
C GLU A 71 -15.02 0.17 -4.27
N GLU A 72 -15.75 0.33 -5.38
CA GLU A 72 -17.21 0.47 -5.34
C GLU A 72 -17.84 -0.82 -4.77
N LEU A 73 -17.26 -1.99 -5.07
CA LEU A 73 -17.64 -3.27 -4.48
C LEU A 73 -17.34 -3.32 -2.98
N ARG A 74 -16.13 -2.90 -2.53
CA ARG A 74 -15.77 -2.82 -1.09
C ARG A 74 -16.72 -1.91 -0.32
N LEU A 75 -16.99 -0.71 -0.84
CA LEU A 75 -17.92 0.26 -0.23
C LEU A 75 -19.35 -0.29 -0.17
N THR A 76 -19.80 -0.90 -1.26
CA THR A 76 -21.14 -1.49 -1.34
C THR A 76 -21.28 -2.65 -0.34
N GLY A 77 -20.30 -3.56 -0.30
CA GLY A 77 -20.25 -4.67 0.66
C GLY A 77 -20.25 -4.21 2.11
N ALA A 78 -19.38 -3.25 2.46
CA ALA A 78 -19.29 -2.70 3.81
C ALA A 78 -20.59 -2.02 4.26
N ILE A 79 -21.23 -1.24 3.39
CA ILE A 79 -22.50 -0.57 3.67
C ILE A 79 -23.64 -1.58 3.84
N TYR A 80 -23.66 -2.66 3.05
CA TYR A 80 -24.63 -3.74 3.22
C TYR A 80 -24.46 -4.46 4.55
N LEU A 81 -23.21 -4.74 4.95
CA LEU A 81 -22.90 -5.35 6.23
C LEU A 81 -23.37 -4.49 7.41
N HIS A 82 -23.16 -3.17 7.33
CA HIS A 82 -23.65 -2.24 8.35
C HIS A 82 -25.17 -2.23 8.46
N ALA A 83 -25.88 -2.17 7.34
CA ALA A 83 -27.32 -2.12 7.36
C ALA A 83 -27.96 -3.43 7.86
N LEU A 84 -27.34 -4.57 7.55
CA LEU A 84 -27.72 -5.85 8.15
C LEU A 84 -27.50 -5.83 9.65
N LEU A 85 -26.38 -5.28 10.12
CA LEU A 85 -26.08 -5.13 11.55
C LEU A 85 -27.15 -4.32 12.27
N GLU A 86 -27.48 -3.14 11.77
CA GLU A 86 -28.49 -2.27 12.40
C GLU A 86 -29.89 -2.90 12.39
N TYR A 87 -30.27 -3.55 11.28
CA TYR A 87 -31.56 -4.25 11.21
C TYR A 87 -31.63 -5.44 12.17
N LEU A 88 -30.52 -6.18 12.34
CA LEU A 88 -30.42 -7.24 13.35
C LEU A 88 -30.54 -6.68 14.76
N LYS A 89 -29.88 -5.54 15.09
CA LYS A 89 -30.05 -4.87 16.39
C LYS A 89 -31.50 -4.57 16.69
N GLU A 90 -32.21 -3.97 15.74
CA GLU A 90 -33.64 -3.64 15.89
C GLU A 90 -34.48 -4.91 16.07
N THR A 91 -34.28 -5.91 15.21
CA THR A 91 -35.03 -7.18 15.25
C THR A 91 -34.82 -7.90 16.59
N LEU A 92 -33.59 -8.02 17.06
CA LEU A 92 -33.26 -8.69 18.31
C LEU A 92 -33.85 -7.96 19.52
N ARG A 93 -33.90 -6.63 19.47
CA ARG A 93 -34.54 -5.79 20.50
C ARG A 93 -36.05 -5.94 20.50
N GLU A 94 -36.70 -5.84 19.35
CA GLU A 94 -38.15 -5.99 19.23
C GLU A 94 -38.66 -7.35 19.69
N LYS A 95 -37.85 -8.41 19.50
CA LYS A 95 -38.16 -9.77 19.92
C LYS A 95 -37.74 -10.08 21.37
N ASP A 96 -37.20 -9.09 22.07
CA ASP A 96 -36.78 -9.19 23.47
C ASP A 96 -35.76 -10.33 23.70
N TRP A 97 -34.80 -10.47 22.77
CA TRP A 97 -33.74 -11.48 22.86
C TRP A 97 -32.61 -11.08 23.82
N TYR A 98 -32.51 -9.79 24.16
CA TYR A 98 -31.46 -9.21 25.00
C TYR A 98 -31.71 -9.34 26.52
N SER A 99 -32.98 -9.51 26.93
CA SER A 99 -33.44 -9.19 28.29
C SER A 99 -33.72 -10.38 29.20
N ARG A 100 -33.50 -11.60 28.70
CA ARG A 100 -33.99 -12.84 29.32
C ARG A 100 -32.97 -13.45 30.27
N ASP A 101 -33.46 -13.98 31.40
CA ASP A 101 -32.62 -14.39 32.55
C ASP A 101 -31.91 -15.74 32.37
N ASP A 102 -32.50 -16.67 31.62
CA ASP A 102 -31.96 -18.02 31.39
C ASP A 102 -31.40 -18.23 29.97
N PHE A 103 -31.51 -17.24 29.08
CA PHE A 103 -31.00 -17.29 27.72
C PHE A 103 -30.91 -15.87 27.17
N THR A 104 -29.75 -15.38 26.78
CA THR A 104 -29.61 -14.03 26.19
C THR A 104 -28.81 -14.07 24.90
N VAL A 105 -29.14 -13.18 23.97
CA VAL A 105 -28.43 -13.01 22.71
C VAL A 105 -27.63 -11.73 22.77
N GLN A 106 -26.38 -11.75 22.31
CA GLN A 106 -25.55 -10.56 22.17
C GLN A 106 -25.10 -10.42 20.72
N LEU A 107 -25.47 -9.33 20.06
CA LEU A 107 -24.98 -9.02 18.72
C LEU A 107 -23.66 -8.25 18.84
N GLN A 108 -22.66 -8.66 18.08
CA GLN A 108 -21.38 -7.96 18.01
C GLN A 108 -21.52 -6.67 17.19
N ASP A 109 -21.21 -5.52 17.80
CA ASP A 109 -21.37 -4.19 17.19
C ASP A 109 -20.36 -3.88 16.07
N VAL A 110 -19.35 -4.73 15.90
CA VAL A 110 -18.32 -4.61 14.86
C VAL A 110 -18.29 -5.94 14.11
N PRO A 111 -18.42 -5.94 12.76
CA PRO A 111 -18.27 -7.17 12.01
C PRO A 111 -16.83 -7.73 12.14
N LEU A 112 -16.69 -9.04 12.03
CA LEU A 112 -15.38 -9.71 12.01
C LEU A 112 -14.74 -9.51 10.63
N PHE A 113 -13.60 -8.82 10.61
CA PHE A 113 -12.82 -8.59 9.40
C PHE A 113 -11.56 -9.45 9.42
N LEU A 114 -11.29 -10.12 8.31
CA LEU A 114 -9.95 -10.59 7.98
C LEU A 114 -9.20 -9.37 7.45
N ASP A 115 -8.56 -8.61 8.34
CA ASP A 115 -7.74 -7.47 7.94
C ASP A 115 -6.51 -8.01 7.16
N PRO A 116 -6.27 -7.60 5.89
CA PRO A 116 -5.01 -7.88 5.21
C PRO A 116 -3.81 -7.28 5.96
N ILE A 117 -4.07 -6.34 6.88
CA ILE A 117 -3.11 -5.64 7.71
C ILE A 117 -3.25 -6.04 9.20
N SER A 118 -3.85 -7.21 9.51
CA SER A 118 -3.67 -7.84 10.83
C SER A 118 -2.25 -8.39 11.02
N ASN A 119 -1.25 -7.55 10.75
CA ASN A 119 0.09 -7.63 11.30
C ASN A 119 0.25 -6.73 12.53
N THR A 120 -0.83 -6.09 13.01
CA THR A 120 -0.83 -5.33 14.28
C THR A 120 -0.64 -6.22 15.51
N TYR A 121 -0.70 -7.54 15.35
CA TYR A 121 -0.14 -8.50 16.30
C TYR A 121 0.74 -9.50 15.54
N LYS A 122 2.03 -9.20 15.38
CA LYS A 122 3.01 -10.27 15.16
C LYS A 122 3.04 -11.15 16.39
N TRP A 123 2.35 -12.28 16.34
CA TRP A 123 2.52 -13.35 17.32
C TRP A 123 3.71 -14.21 16.90
N THR A 124 4.74 -14.21 17.73
CA THR A 124 5.81 -15.20 17.68
C THR A 124 5.30 -16.47 18.35
N SER A 125 4.69 -17.38 17.59
CA SER A 125 4.64 -18.80 17.96
C SER A 125 4.24 -19.66 16.77
N ASP A 126 5.02 -20.73 16.59
CA ASP A 126 4.71 -21.93 15.82
C ASP A 126 3.24 -22.34 15.97
N GLU A 127 2.42 -22.17 14.93
CA GLU A 127 1.35 -23.10 14.53
C GLU A 127 0.60 -22.57 13.30
N ASN A 128 0.01 -23.50 12.55
CA ASN A 128 -0.49 -23.36 11.19
C ASN A 128 -1.38 -22.12 10.96
N LEU A 129 -1.25 -21.48 9.78
CA LEU A 129 -2.01 -20.29 9.34
C LEU A 129 -3.54 -20.43 9.45
N ASN A 130 -4.09 -21.65 9.41
CA ASN A 130 -5.52 -21.89 9.62
C ASN A 130 -5.94 -21.82 11.10
N ASP A 131 -5.06 -22.15 12.05
CA ASP A 131 -5.34 -22.05 13.49
C ASP A 131 -5.18 -20.61 14.01
N ASN A 132 -4.26 -19.82 13.46
CA ASN A 132 -4.03 -18.42 13.91
C ASN A 132 -5.20 -17.48 13.61
N GLN A 133 -5.91 -17.69 12.50
CA GLN A 133 -7.12 -16.93 12.16
C GLN A 133 -8.26 -17.29 13.12
N VAL A 134 -8.46 -18.58 13.39
CA VAL A 134 -9.46 -19.05 14.35
C VAL A 134 -9.13 -18.56 15.75
N HIS A 135 -7.86 -18.56 16.15
CA HIS A 135 -7.40 -18.08 17.45
C HIS A 135 -7.61 -16.57 17.62
N THR A 136 -7.26 -15.77 16.62
CA THR A 136 -7.49 -14.31 16.63
C THR A 136 -8.98 -13.98 16.67
N LEU A 137 -9.80 -14.71 15.90
CA LEU A 137 -11.26 -14.60 15.92
C LEU A 137 -11.80 -14.91 17.31
N LEU A 138 -11.30 -15.98 17.93
CA LEU A 138 -11.73 -16.46 19.23
C LEU A 138 -11.36 -15.47 20.35
N LEU A 139 -10.15 -14.88 20.27
CA LEU A 139 -9.71 -13.82 21.17
C LEU A 139 -10.54 -12.54 21.01
N GLN A 140 -10.85 -12.14 19.78
CA GLN A 140 -11.70 -10.98 19.52
C GLN A 140 -13.14 -11.20 20.01
N LEU A 141 -13.70 -12.38 19.78
CA LEU A 141 -15.01 -12.77 20.30
C LEU A 141 -15.02 -12.82 21.83
N TRP A 142 -13.95 -13.32 22.44
CA TRP A 142 -13.79 -13.34 23.89
C TRP A 142 -13.70 -11.93 24.49
N GLU A 143 -12.84 -11.06 23.94
CA GLU A 143 -12.72 -9.66 24.39
C GLU A 143 -14.06 -8.92 24.31
N ASN A 144 -14.83 -9.13 23.25
CA ASN A 144 -16.12 -8.47 23.10
C ASN A 144 -17.20 -8.96 24.11
N LEU A 145 -17.00 -10.14 24.71
CA LEU A 145 -17.82 -10.66 25.81
C LEU A 145 -17.37 -10.11 27.17
N LEU A 146 -16.29 -9.32 27.26
CA LEU A 146 -15.84 -8.66 28.48
C LEU A 146 -16.37 -7.22 28.57
N GLN A 147 -16.38 -6.67 29.78
CA GLN A 147 -16.81 -5.28 30.04
C GLN A 147 -15.75 -4.28 29.52
N PRO A 148 -16.15 -3.19 28.82
CA PRO A 148 -15.19 -2.18 28.38
C PRO A 148 -14.61 -1.42 29.59
N ASN A 149 -13.28 -1.40 29.71
CA ASN A 149 -12.58 -0.70 30.78
C ASN A 149 -12.54 0.81 30.48
N THR A 150 -13.05 1.65 31.38
CA THR A 150 -13.11 3.12 31.19
C THR A 150 -11.75 3.80 31.35
N MET A 151 -10.72 3.08 31.79
CA MET A 151 -9.32 3.52 31.79
C MET A 151 -8.55 2.79 30.70
N ARG A 152 -8.33 3.48 29.59
CA ARG A 152 -7.45 3.03 28.50
C ARG A 152 -6.00 3.27 28.94
N GLU A 153 -5.48 2.44 29.86
CA GLU A 153 -4.03 2.37 30.06
C GLU A 153 -3.42 1.83 28.75
N LYS A 154 -2.58 2.65 28.13
CA LYS A 154 -1.83 2.27 26.93
C LYS A 154 -0.94 1.08 27.28
N LEU A 155 -1.27 -0.12 26.78
CA LEU A 155 -0.31 -1.23 26.77
C LEU A 155 0.95 -0.77 26.02
N LYS A 156 2.11 -1.01 26.61
CA LYS A 156 3.41 -0.80 25.96
C LYS A 156 3.68 -1.98 25.03
N ASN A 157 4.36 -1.74 23.92
CA ASN A 157 4.81 -2.79 23.00
C ASN A 157 5.59 -3.88 23.73
N GLY A 158 5.17 -5.14 23.58
CA GLY A 158 5.91 -6.33 24.05
C GLY A 158 5.10 -7.33 24.87
N ASP A 159 3.90 -6.99 25.36
CA ASP A 159 3.08 -7.92 26.12
C ASP A 159 2.26 -8.84 25.20
N VAL A 160 2.50 -10.15 25.31
CA VAL A 160 1.68 -11.22 24.74
C VAL A 160 0.21 -10.97 25.15
N PRO A 161 -0.76 -10.89 24.22
CA PRO A 161 -2.17 -10.78 24.59
C PRO A 161 -2.61 -11.98 25.42
N THR A 162 -2.59 -11.81 26.74
CA THR A 162 -3.18 -12.79 27.65
C THR A 162 -4.69 -12.73 27.50
N VAL A 163 -5.35 -13.89 27.43
CA VAL A 163 -6.82 -14.00 27.51
C VAL A 163 -7.25 -13.21 28.75
N ARG A 164 -7.90 -12.06 28.55
CA ARG A 164 -8.29 -11.22 29.68
C ARG A 164 -9.38 -11.91 30.47
N CYS A 165 -9.23 -11.90 31.78
CA CYS A 165 -10.25 -12.36 32.71
C CYS A 165 -11.07 -11.17 33.21
N PRO A 166 -12.37 -11.36 33.51
CA PRO A 166 -13.17 -10.37 34.24
C PRO A 166 -12.43 -9.92 35.52
N ASN A 167 -12.33 -8.61 35.73
CA ASN A 167 -11.65 -8.07 36.92
C ASN A 167 -12.62 -8.02 38.11
N VAL A 168 -12.09 -7.83 39.33
CA VAL A 168 -12.88 -7.81 40.58
C VAL A 168 -13.96 -6.72 40.58
N TYR A 169 -13.76 -5.63 39.83
CA TYR A 169 -14.71 -4.53 39.71
C TYR A 169 -15.77 -4.75 38.62
N GLN A 170 -15.52 -5.65 37.68
CA GLN A 170 -16.37 -6.00 36.54
C GLN A 170 -16.36 -7.53 36.30
N PRO A 171 -16.90 -8.34 37.24
CA PRO A 171 -16.72 -9.80 37.23
C PRO A 171 -17.65 -10.55 36.27
N PHE A 172 -18.56 -9.84 35.59
CA PHE A 172 -19.61 -10.44 34.76
C PHE A 172 -19.31 -10.28 33.27
N LEU A 173 -19.56 -11.34 32.49
CA LEU A 173 -19.60 -11.24 31.02
C LEU A 173 -20.61 -10.19 30.58
N ARG A 174 -20.29 -9.49 29.51
CA ARG A 174 -21.11 -8.44 28.93
C ARG A 174 -22.43 -9.03 28.43
N THR A 175 -23.52 -8.40 28.81
CA THR A 175 -24.89 -8.64 28.31
C THR A 175 -25.55 -7.27 28.19
N GLU A 176 -26.62 -7.15 27.40
CA GLU A 176 -27.37 -5.88 27.35
C GLU A 176 -27.98 -5.50 28.72
N LYS A 177 -28.19 -6.46 29.63
CA LYS A 177 -28.79 -6.21 30.94
C LYS A 177 -27.80 -5.57 31.92
N ASN A 178 -26.53 -6.00 31.92
CA ASN A 178 -25.49 -5.45 32.80
C ASN A 178 -24.61 -4.38 32.12
N SER A 179 -24.68 -4.28 30.79
CA SER A 179 -23.88 -3.36 29.97
C SER A 179 -24.70 -2.88 28.77
N PRO A 180 -25.82 -2.19 29.03
CA PRO A 180 -26.68 -1.72 27.96
C PRO A 180 -25.87 -0.90 26.97
N SER A 181 -25.94 -1.28 25.70
CA SER A 181 -25.28 -0.58 24.64
C SER A 181 -25.76 0.87 24.64
N LYS A 182 -24.84 1.83 24.87
CA LYS A 182 -25.17 3.26 24.77
C LYS A 182 -25.55 3.53 23.32
N MET A 183 -26.84 3.48 23.04
CA MET A 183 -27.37 3.94 21.77
C MET A 183 -27.08 5.43 21.73
N ASN A 184 -26.06 5.84 20.97
CA ASN A 184 -25.89 7.24 20.64
C ASN A 184 -27.20 7.66 19.97
N PRO A 185 -27.93 8.66 20.52
CA PRO A 185 -29.19 9.12 19.94
C PRO A 185 -29.07 9.63 18.50
N ALA A 186 -27.85 9.70 17.94
CA ALA A 186 -27.58 10.08 16.56
C ALA A 186 -28.24 9.16 15.50
N SER A 187 -28.77 7.97 15.88
CA SER A 187 -29.55 7.12 14.97
C SER A 187 -31.06 7.44 14.94
N ARG A 188 -31.56 8.32 15.82
CA ARG A 188 -32.79 9.07 15.52
C ARG A 188 -32.34 10.37 14.90
N GLY A 189 -32.68 10.55 13.62
CA GLY A 189 -32.37 11.75 12.86
C GLY A 189 -32.44 12.97 13.76
N ALA A 190 -31.28 13.54 14.08
CA ALA A 190 -31.25 14.94 14.40
C ALA A 190 -31.88 15.58 13.17
N ASP A 191 -33.08 16.14 13.33
CA ASP A 191 -33.60 17.09 12.37
C ASP A 191 -32.42 18.01 12.05
N PRO A 192 -32.04 18.16 10.77
CA PRO A 192 -30.90 18.97 10.43
C PRO A 192 -31.17 20.31 11.09
N ALA A 193 -30.26 20.74 11.97
CA ALA A 193 -30.28 22.10 12.47
C ALA A 193 -30.38 22.97 11.21
N THR A 194 -31.56 23.56 11.05
CA THR A 194 -31.92 24.44 9.96
C THR A 194 -31.12 25.71 10.13
N ASP A 195 -29.84 25.64 9.80
CA ASP A 195 -29.07 26.80 9.37
C ASP A 195 -27.75 26.35 8.77
N THR A 196 -27.69 26.22 7.44
CA THR A 196 -26.44 26.44 6.72
C THR A 196 -26.79 26.94 5.33
N VAL A 197 -26.52 28.22 5.08
CA VAL A 197 -26.58 28.82 3.75
C VAL A 197 -25.56 28.09 2.86
N THR A 198 -26.01 27.05 2.16
CA THR A 198 -25.24 26.30 1.15
C THR A 198 -25.15 27.07 -0.17
N GLY A 199 -25.97 28.10 -0.31
CA GLY A 199 -25.87 29.11 -1.34
C GLY A 199 -24.72 30.09 -1.11
N THR A 200 -24.37 30.82 -2.15
CA THR A 200 -23.46 31.95 -2.13
C THR A 200 -24.18 33.12 -2.76
N GLU A 201 -24.00 34.32 -2.22
CA GLU A 201 -24.36 35.56 -2.91
C GLU A 201 -23.07 36.21 -3.37
N MET A 202 -23.08 36.71 -4.60
CA MET A 202 -21.92 37.33 -5.22
C MET A 202 -22.39 38.54 -6.02
N HIS A 203 -21.87 39.72 -5.68
CA HIS A 203 -22.18 40.98 -6.34
C HIS A 203 -20.89 41.53 -6.96
N CYS A 204 -20.69 41.22 -8.24
CA CYS A 204 -19.53 41.70 -8.99
C CYS A 204 -19.91 42.88 -9.88
N ASP A 205 -19.01 43.86 -9.98
CA ASP A 205 -19.23 45.10 -10.76
C ASP A 205 -19.22 44.86 -12.28
N ASP A 206 -18.41 43.92 -12.77
CA ASP A 206 -18.36 43.52 -14.18
C ASP A 206 -18.48 42.00 -14.30
N MET A 207 -19.52 41.56 -15.00
CA MET A 207 -19.76 40.16 -15.35
C MET A 207 -19.80 39.95 -16.88
N SER A 208 -19.38 40.95 -17.63
CA SER A 208 -19.53 40.97 -19.09
C SER A 208 -18.52 40.04 -19.78
N PRO A 209 -18.90 39.37 -20.88
CA PRO A 209 -17.95 38.65 -21.72
C PRO A 209 -16.94 39.60 -22.38
N SER A 210 -15.87 39.04 -22.91
CA SER A 210 -14.94 39.79 -23.75
C SER A 210 -15.64 40.29 -25.02
N ASN A 211 -15.25 41.48 -25.52
CA ASN A 211 -15.83 42.09 -26.73
C ASN A 211 -15.77 41.18 -27.96
N THR A 212 -14.76 40.31 -28.02
CA THR A 212 -14.58 39.26 -29.03
C THR A 212 -14.14 37.99 -28.34
N ILE A 213 -14.47 36.82 -28.91
CA ILE A 213 -14.02 35.53 -28.38
C ILE A 213 -12.47 35.54 -28.29
N PRO A 214 -11.89 35.40 -27.08
CA PRO A 214 -10.44 35.46 -26.91
C PRO A 214 -9.74 34.38 -27.74
N THR A 215 -8.60 34.70 -28.33
CA THR A 215 -7.75 33.74 -29.06
C THR A 215 -6.69 33.11 -28.16
N SER A 216 -6.36 33.78 -27.05
CA SER A 216 -5.39 33.34 -26.04
C SER A 216 -6.09 32.99 -24.73
N VAL A 217 -5.62 31.93 -24.08
CA VAL A 217 -6.08 31.44 -22.79
C VAL A 217 -5.79 32.43 -21.67
N HIS A 218 -4.76 33.26 -21.86
CA HIS A 218 -4.34 34.31 -20.94
C HIS A 218 -5.27 35.53 -20.94
N ALA A 219 -6.19 35.63 -21.89
CA ALA A 219 -7.16 36.72 -22.03
C ALA A 219 -8.61 36.27 -21.79
N VAL A 220 -8.81 35.09 -21.20
CA VAL A 220 -10.14 34.51 -20.97
C VAL A 220 -10.76 35.05 -19.68
N ARG A 221 -11.92 35.69 -19.80
CA ARG A 221 -12.76 36.08 -18.66
C ARG A 221 -13.69 34.93 -18.26
N PRO A 222 -14.22 34.89 -17.02
CA PRO A 222 -15.20 33.88 -16.62
C PRO A 222 -16.40 33.77 -17.57
N ALA A 223 -16.91 34.90 -18.06
CA ALA A 223 -18.04 34.97 -18.98
C ALA A 223 -17.74 34.41 -20.39
N ASP A 224 -16.46 34.24 -20.76
CA ASP A 224 -16.06 33.66 -22.05
C ASP A 224 -16.12 32.13 -22.06
N ILE A 225 -16.13 31.49 -20.88
CA ILE A 225 -16.21 30.03 -20.77
C ILE A 225 -17.60 29.55 -21.16
N ARG A 226 -17.67 28.59 -22.06
CA ARG A 226 -18.93 27.98 -22.55
C ARG A 226 -19.15 26.58 -22.00
N VAL A 227 -18.08 25.86 -21.68
CA VAL A 227 -18.14 24.44 -21.30
C VAL A 227 -17.34 24.17 -20.04
N VAL A 228 -17.92 23.41 -19.13
CA VAL A 228 -17.21 22.82 -17.97
C VAL A 228 -17.19 21.30 -18.07
N GLY A 229 -16.10 20.67 -17.67
CA GLY A 229 -15.98 19.21 -17.59
C GLY A 229 -15.17 18.81 -16.37
N ALA A 230 -15.28 17.54 -15.94
CA ALA A 230 -14.45 17.04 -14.85
C ALA A 230 -14.12 15.55 -14.94
N VAL A 231 -12.95 15.20 -14.43
CA VAL A 231 -12.46 13.83 -14.25
C VAL A 231 -11.92 13.69 -12.81
N GLY A 232 -12.05 12.50 -12.23
CA GLY A 232 -11.63 12.26 -10.86
C GLY A 232 -12.27 11.05 -10.19
N ASP A 233 -12.31 11.09 -8.86
CA ASP A 233 -12.82 10.03 -7.99
C ASP A 233 -14.25 10.30 -7.45
N SER A 234 -14.57 9.72 -6.29
CA SER A 234 -15.85 9.82 -5.60
C SER A 234 -16.19 11.24 -5.15
N LEU A 235 -15.22 12.09 -4.81
CA LEU A 235 -15.50 13.50 -4.45
C LEU A 235 -15.92 14.30 -5.68
N THR A 236 -15.26 14.10 -6.82
CA THR A 236 -15.65 14.73 -8.09
C THR A 236 -16.98 14.17 -8.62
N ALA A 237 -17.31 12.91 -8.32
CA ALA A 237 -18.62 12.32 -8.61
C ALA A 237 -19.74 12.80 -7.67
N GLY A 238 -19.42 13.37 -6.50
CA GLY A 238 -20.38 13.80 -5.50
C GLY A 238 -20.97 12.66 -4.68
N ASN A 239 -20.20 11.63 -4.37
CA ASN A 239 -20.64 10.55 -3.48
C ASN A 239 -21.06 11.09 -2.11
N GLY A 240 -22.26 10.73 -1.65
CA GLY A 240 -22.72 11.02 -0.30
C GLY A 240 -23.01 12.49 0.04
N VAL A 241 -22.81 13.44 -0.88
CA VAL A 241 -22.87 14.89 -0.59
C VAL A 241 -24.13 15.34 0.16
N ALA A 242 -25.31 14.82 -0.20
CA ALA A 242 -26.59 15.11 0.46
C ALA A 242 -27.16 13.88 1.20
N SER A 243 -26.30 12.98 1.66
CA SER A 243 -26.70 11.78 2.38
C SER A 243 -26.98 12.07 3.85
N THR A 244 -28.05 11.48 4.37
CA THR A 244 -28.46 11.59 5.79
C THR A 244 -28.26 10.28 6.57
N ASN A 245 -27.85 9.23 5.87
CA ASN A 245 -27.54 7.91 6.45
C ASN A 245 -26.51 7.20 5.59
N LEU A 246 -25.88 6.17 6.14
CA LEU A 246 -24.78 5.45 5.51
C LEU A 246 -25.16 4.81 4.17
N VAL A 247 -26.38 4.27 4.02
CA VAL A 247 -26.82 3.68 2.74
C VAL A 247 -26.89 4.72 1.62
N ALA A 248 -27.24 5.97 1.96
CA ALA A 248 -27.30 7.05 0.99
C ALA A 248 -25.91 7.53 0.52
N VAL A 249 -24.81 7.14 1.19
CA VAL A 249 -23.43 7.44 0.76
C VAL A 249 -23.10 6.80 -0.60
N LEU A 250 -23.71 5.66 -0.93
CA LEU A 250 -23.57 5.01 -2.25
C LEU A 250 -24.16 5.85 -3.40
N THR A 251 -24.93 6.90 -3.09
CA THR A 251 -25.53 7.76 -4.11
C THR A 251 -24.52 8.81 -4.56
N GLN A 252 -24.31 8.87 -5.87
CA GLN A 252 -23.46 9.87 -6.51
C GLN A 252 -24.33 11.08 -6.90
N TYR A 253 -24.30 12.13 -6.08
CA TYR A 253 -25.02 13.39 -6.24
C TYR A 253 -24.29 14.31 -7.23
N ARG A 254 -24.31 13.90 -8.50
CA ARG A 254 -23.63 14.57 -9.61
C ARG A 254 -23.94 16.06 -9.67
N GLY A 255 -25.18 16.46 -9.43
CA GLY A 255 -25.60 17.86 -9.45
C GLY A 255 -25.09 18.73 -8.30
N LEU A 256 -24.62 18.12 -7.21
CA LEU A 256 -24.07 18.80 -6.03
C LEU A 256 -22.54 18.71 -5.93
N SER A 257 -21.88 18.13 -6.94
CA SER A 257 -20.41 18.04 -6.97
C SER A 257 -19.77 19.44 -7.00
N TRP A 258 -18.80 19.67 -6.11
CA TRP A 258 -18.17 20.97 -5.91
C TRP A 258 -17.53 21.55 -7.18
N SER A 259 -16.98 20.67 -8.03
CA SER A 259 -16.20 21.06 -9.21
C SER A 259 -17.00 21.09 -10.51
N ILE A 260 -18.18 20.45 -10.58
CA ILE A 260 -18.90 20.25 -11.85
C ILE A 260 -20.43 20.09 -11.74
N GLY A 261 -21.01 20.15 -10.53
CA GLY A 261 -22.46 20.10 -10.33
C GLY A 261 -23.15 21.40 -10.75
N GLY A 262 -24.40 21.33 -11.21
CA GLY A 262 -25.19 22.50 -11.61
C GLY A 262 -26.67 22.42 -11.20
N ASP A 263 -26.98 21.69 -10.12
CA ASP A 263 -28.33 21.72 -9.56
C ASP A 263 -28.67 23.12 -9.02
N ASN A 264 -29.92 23.54 -9.23
CA ASN A 264 -30.46 24.83 -8.81
C ASN A 264 -29.62 26.04 -9.32
N ASN A 265 -29.30 26.99 -8.44
CA ASN A 265 -28.58 28.23 -8.71
C ASN A 265 -27.61 28.57 -7.57
N LEU A 266 -26.77 29.59 -7.75
CA LEU A 266 -25.73 29.94 -6.79
C LEU A 266 -26.30 30.27 -5.41
N SER A 267 -27.46 30.93 -5.32
CA SER A 267 -28.09 31.33 -4.05
C SER A 267 -28.58 30.17 -3.20
N THR A 268 -28.59 28.94 -3.72
CA THR A 268 -29.03 27.73 -3.00
C THR A 268 -28.02 26.59 -3.02
N VAL A 269 -27.22 26.47 -4.07
CA VAL A 269 -26.23 25.40 -4.24
C VAL A 269 -24.95 26.00 -4.81
N THR A 270 -23.90 26.03 -4.00
CA THR A 270 -22.60 26.53 -4.44
C THR A 270 -21.76 25.42 -5.06
N THR A 271 -21.50 25.55 -6.36
CA THR A 271 -20.58 24.72 -7.14
C THR A 271 -19.82 25.62 -8.11
N LEU A 272 -18.69 25.15 -8.64
CA LEU A 272 -17.96 25.93 -9.64
C LEU A 272 -18.85 26.33 -10.84
N PRO A 273 -19.65 25.43 -11.45
CA PRO A 273 -20.54 25.84 -12.54
C PRO A 273 -21.61 26.84 -12.14
N ASN A 274 -22.19 26.74 -10.93
CA ASN A 274 -23.19 27.73 -10.49
C ASN A 274 -22.56 29.11 -10.25
N ILE A 275 -21.30 29.19 -9.81
CA ILE A 275 -20.56 30.46 -9.75
C ILE A 275 -20.35 31.01 -11.17
N MET A 276 -19.89 30.17 -12.09
CA MET A 276 -19.62 30.58 -13.48
C MET A 276 -20.89 30.99 -14.25
N ARG A 277 -22.05 30.43 -13.91
CA ARG A 277 -23.35 30.78 -14.51
C ARG A 277 -23.82 32.20 -14.19
N GLU A 278 -23.34 32.81 -13.10
CA GLU A 278 -23.56 34.24 -12.85
C GLU A 278 -22.89 35.11 -13.92
N PHE A 279 -21.77 34.65 -14.49
CA PHE A 279 -21.05 35.33 -15.57
C PHE A 279 -21.54 34.93 -16.96
N ASN A 280 -21.88 33.66 -17.15
CA ASN A 280 -22.41 33.15 -18.42
C ASN A 280 -23.60 32.20 -18.20
N PRO A 281 -24.85 32.69 -18.34
CA PRO A 281 -26.04 31.86 -18.19
C PRO A 281 -26.15 30.70 -19.19
N GLU A 282 -25.46 30.79 -20.33
CA GLU A 282 -25.43 29.76 -21.39
C GLU A 282 -24.35 28.68 -21.18
N LEU A 283 -23.69 28.66 -20.00
CA LEU A 283 -22.72 27.64 -19.66
C LEU A 283 -23.34 26.24 -19.81
N THR A 284 -22.59 25.30 -20.39
CA THR A 284 -22.99 23.89 -20.50
C THR A 284 -21.89 22.96 -19.97
N GLY A 285 -22.17 21.67 -19.92
CA GLY A 285 -21.21 20.62 -19.52
C GLY A 285 -21.38 20.11 -18.09
N PHE A 286 -21.96 20.92 -17.21
CA PHE A 286 -22.19 20.57 -15.82
C PHE A 286 -23.15 19.39 -15.65
N SER A 287 -23.00 18.67 -14.55
CA SER A 287 -23.85 17.55 -14.19
C SER A 287 -25.04 17.97 -13.32
N VAL A 288 -26.14 17.21 -13.36
CA VAL A 288 -27.38 17.50 -12.61
C VAL A 288 -27.93 16.23 -11.95
N GLY A 289 -28.63 16.36 -10.84
CA GLY A 289 -29.26 15.25 -10.13
C GLY A 289 -28.29 14.15 -9.69
N THR A 290 -28.73 12.89 -9.76
CA THR A 290 -27.97 11.72 -9.31
C THR A 290 -27.72 10.74 -10.46
N GLY A 291 -26.60 10.01 -10.40
CA GLY A 291 -26.29 8.97 -11.39
C GLY A 291 -24.81 8.60 -11.48
N LYS A 292 -24.50 7.55 -12.26
CA LYS A 292 -23.13 7.12 -12.61
C LYS A 292 -22.56 7.90 -13.80
N GLN A 293 -21.27 7.76 -14.10
CA GLN A 293 -20.52 8.45 -15.16
C GLN A 293 -21.13 8.31 -16.57
N ASN A 294 -21.86 7.23 -16.82
CA ASN A 294 -22.51 6.95 -18.09
C ASN A 294 -23.97 7.43 -18.18
N THR A 295 -24.53 7.92 -17.09
CA THR A 295 -25.90 8.45 -17.07
C THR A 295 -25.99 9.80 -17.80
N LYS A 296 -27.19 10.16 -18.27
CA LYS A 296 -27.42 11.47 -18.91
C LYS A 296 -27.14 12.63 -17.95
N GLN A 297 -27.47 12.43 -16.68
CA GLN A 297 -27.28 13.33 -15.54
C GLN A 297 -25.82 13.71 -15.33
N ALA A 298 -24.89 12.77 -15.52
CA ALA A 298 -23.46 13.03 -15.35
C ALA A 298 -22.89 13.95 -16.44
N PHE A 299 -23.51 14.02 -17.61
CA PHE A 299 -23.04 14.80 -18.77
C PHE A 299 -21.51 14.75 -19.00
N LEU A 300 -20.75 15.82 -18.69
CA LEU A 300 -19.28 15.86 -18.80
C LEU A 300 -18.53 15.63 -17.47
N ASN A 301 -19.23 15.29 -16.39
CA ASN A 301 -18.63 14.71 -15.19
C ASN A 301 -18.32 13.23 -15.45
N GLN A 302 -17.07 12.92 -15.80
CA GLN A 302 -16.60 11.57 -16.07
C GLN A 302 -15.88 10.92 -14.88
N ALA A 303 -15.97 11.53 -13.70
CA ALA A 303 -15.42 10.97 -12.47
C ALA A 303 -16.10 9.65 -12.09
N VAL A 304 -15.32 8.72 -11.56
CA VAL A 304 -15.75 7.38 -11.19
C VAL A 304 -15.41 7.14 -9.72
N ALA A 305 -16.39 6.70 -8.94
CA ALA A 305 -16.15 6.37 -7.53
C ALA A 305 -15.13 5.22 -7.42
N GLY A 306 -14.15 5.38 -6.52
CA GLY A 306 -13.06 4.42 -6.36
C GLY A 306 -11.90 4.56 -7.36
N ALA A 307 -12.00 5.47 -8.34
CA ALA A 307 -10.94 5.66 -9.33
C ALA A 307 -9.62 6.07 -8.69
N LYS A 308 -8.53 5.60 -9.30
CA LYS A 308 -7.14 5.91 -8.97
C LYS A 308 -6.48 6.68 -10.11
N SER A 309 -5.23 7.09 -9.90
CA SER A 309 -4.40 7.71 -10.94
C SER A 309 -4.39 6.92 -12.25
N SER A 310 -4.42 5.58 -12.21
CA SER A 310 -4.39 4.72 -13.41
C SER A 310 -5.61 4.85 -14.32
N ASP A 311 -6.74 5.33 -13.78
CA ASP A 311 -8.01 5.40 -14.52
C ASP A 311 -8.19 6.74 -15.25
N ILE A 312 -7.40 7.75 -14.90
CA ILE A 312 -7.64 9.13 -15.29
C ILE A 312 -7.52 9.36 -16.81
N LEU A 313 -6.63 8.63 -17.48
CA LEU A 313 -6.50 8.66 -18.94
C LEU A 313 -7.77 8.13 -19.63
N GLY A 314 -8.37 7.07 -19.08
CA GLY A 314 -9.64 6.53 -19.58
C GLY A 314 -10.78 7.55 -19.45
N GLN A 315 -10.86 8.22 -18.30
CA GLN A 315 -11.83 9.27 -18.07
C GLN A 315 -11.62 10.48 -19.00
N ALA A 316 -10.38 10.91 -19.21
CA ALA A 316 -10.05 12.01 -20.12
C ALA A 316 -10.46 11.67 -21.57
N LYS A 317 -10.19 10.46 -22.04
CA LYS A 317 -10.64 9.98 -23.36
C LYS A 317 -12.16 9.99 -23.49
N ALA A 318 -12.88 9.51 -22.47
CA ALA A 318 -14.35 9.53 -22.45
C ALA A 318 -14.92 10.95 -22.48
N LEU A 319 -14.32 11.87 -21.70
CA LEU A 319 -14.68 13.29 -21.67
C LEU A 319 -14.52 13.93 -23.04
N VAL A 320 -13.35 13.79 -23.67
CA VAL A 320 -13.07 14.34 -25.01
C VAL A 320 -14.03 13.79 -26.05
N LYS A 321 -14.28 12.46 -26.04
CA LYS A 321 -15.23 11.84 -26.95
C LYS A 321 -16.62 12.46 -26.83
N ARG A 322 -17.12 12.64 -25.60
CA ARG A 322 -18.44 13.26 -25.35
C ARG A 322 -18.49 14.70 -25.86
N MET A 323 -17.46 15.50 -25.58
CA MET A 323 -17.39 16.89 -26.06
C MET A 323 -17.39 16.99 -27.59
N LYS A 324 -16.73 16.08 -28.30
CA LYS A 324 -16.70 16.06 -29.78
C LYS A 324 -18.03 15.63 -30.40
N THR A 325 -18.87 14.90 -29.68
CA THR A 325 -20.12 14.32 -30.21
C THR A 325 -21.38 15.08 -29.82
N ASP A 326 -21.30 16.07 -28.93
CA ASP A 326 -22.47 16.81 -28.45
C ASP A 326 -22.65 18.10 -29.25
N ASP A 327 -23.77 18.21 -29.96
CA ASP A 327 -24.06 19.35 -30.85
C ASP A 327 -24.20 20.70 -30.12
N ARG A 328 -24.33 20.70 -28.79
CA ARG A 328 -24.36 21.93 -27.98
C ARG A 328 -22.96 22.51 -27.76
N ILE A 329 -21.91 21.76 -28.09
CA ILE A 329 -20.51 22.14 -27.87
C ILE A 329 -19.84 22.34 -29.22
N SER A 330 -19.47 23.58 -29.51
CA SER A 330 -18.58 23.86 -30.64
C SER A 330 -17.14 23.57 -30.21
N PHE A 331 -16.75 22.30 -30.34
CA PHE A 331 -15.51 21.74 -29.79
C PHE A 331 -14.26 22.57 -30.09
N TYR A 332 -14.16 23.20 -31.26
CA TYR A 332 -12.98 23.98 -31.66
C TYR A 332 -13.04 25.48 -31.29
N SER A 333 -14.22 26.05 -31.07
CA SER A 333 -14.37 27.49 -30.78
C SER A 333 -14.65 27.81 -29.32
N ASP A 334 -15.29 26.90 -28.61
CA ASP A 334 -15.75 27.14 -27.24
C ASP A 334 -14.60 27.07 -26.25
N TRP A 335 -14.50 28.02 -25.32
CA TRP A 335 -13.58 27.91 -24.19
C TRP A 335 -14.11 26.94 -23.14
N LYS A 336 -13.22 26.07 -22.66
CA LYS A 336 -13.51 24.97 -21.73
C LYS A 336 -12.73 25.15 -20.43
N VAL A 337 -13.37 24.86 -19.30
CA VAL A 337 -12.68 24.61 -18.03
C VAL A 337 -12.84 23.12 -17.69
N ILE A 338 -11.72 22.42 -17.47
CA ILE A 338 -11.72 21.00 -17.11
C ILE A 338 -11.08 20.85 -15.74
N THR A 339 -11.81 20.31 -14.76
CA THR A 339 -11.26 20.06 -13.42
C THR A 339 -10.82 18.59 -13.28
N MET A 340 -9.57 18.39 -12.89
CA MET A 340 -8.97 17.08 -12.61
C MET A 340 -8.60 16.99 -11.14
N PHE A 341 -9.15 16.02 -10.42
CA PHE A 341 -8.85 15.76 -9.00
C PHE A 341 -8.86 14.26 -8.71
N ILE A 342 -7.73 13.72 -8.27
CA ILE A 342 -7.50 12.29 -8.06
C ILE A 342 -6.37 12.08 -7.03
N GLY A 343 -6.29 10.89 -6.42
CA GLY A 343 -5.18 10.49 -5.54
C GLY A 343 -5.62 9.98 -4.16
N GLY A 344 -6.86 10.24 -3.74
CA GLY A 344 -7.37 9.75 -2.46
C GLY A 344 -7.34 8.21 -2.36
N ASN A 345 -7.84 7.52 -3.39
CA ASN A 345 -7.84 6.06 -3.45
C ASN A 345 -6.43 5.46 -3.64
N ASP A 346 -5.50 6.21 -4.25
CA ASP A 346 -4.10 5.81 -4.33
C ASP A 346 -3.46 5.75 -2.93
N PHE A 347 -3.74 6.73 -2.06
CA PHE A 347 -3.30 6.69 -0.66
C PHE A 347 -3.93 5.53 0.11
N CYS A 348 -5.23 5.28 -0.12
CA CYS A 348 -5.97 4.22 0.56
C CYS A 348 -5.41 2.81 0.36
N ASP A 349 -4.73 2.56 -0.76
CA ASP A 349 -4.11 1.28 -1.10
C ASP A 349 -2.56 1.32 -1.13
N SER A 350 -1.96 2.48 -0.85
CA SER A 350 -0.52 2.73 -1.01
C SER A 350 0.36 1.71 -0.26
N CYS A 351 0.00 1.37 0.97
CA CYS A 351 0.73 0.42 1.80
C CYS A 351 0.64 -1.03 1.31
N ILE A 352 -0.32 -1.36 0.44
CA ILE A 352 -0.48 -2.70 -0.14
C ILE A 352 0.42 -2.88 -1.37
N LYS A 353 0.55 -1.82 -2.19
CA LYS A 353 1.36 -1.84 -3.43
C LYS A 353 2.22 -0.57 -3.54
N PRO A 354 3.22 -0.37 -2.65
CA PRO A 354 3.95 0.90 -2.53
C PRO A 354 4.61 1.37 -3.82
N LEU A 355 5.10 0.46 -4.67
CA LEU A 355 5.69 0.81 -5.96
C LEU A 355 4.64 1.15 -7.03
N TYR A 356 3.49 0.48 -7.04
CA TYR A 356 2.42 0.78 -7.99
C TYR A 356 1.82 2.18 -7.75
N TYR A 357 1.84 2.61 -6.48
CA TYR A 357 1.43 3.94 -6.02
C TYR A 357 2.65 4.81 -5.67
N SER A 358 3.78 4.63 -6.36
CA SER A 358 4.93 5.50 -6.17
C SER A 358 4.67 6.90 -6.76
N PRO A 359 5.36 7.96 -6.29
CA PRO A 359 5.24 9.30 -6.86
C PRO A 359 5.51 9.36 -8.36
N GLU A 360 6.46 8.57 -8.86
CA GLU A 360 6.82 8.52 -10.28
C GLU A 360 5.69 7.94 -11.13
N ASN A 361 5.10 6.83 -10.68
CA ASN A 361 3.98 6.18 -11.36
C ASN A 361 2.73 7.04 -11.30
N PHE A 362 2.45 7.67 -10.16
CA PHE A 362 1.37 8.64 -10.01
C PHE A 362 1.54 9.79 -11.01
N MET A 363 2.70 10.46 -10.99
CA MET A 363 3.04 11.56 -11.89
C MET A 363 2.89 11.16 -13.36
N LYS A 364 3.43 10.00 -13.76
CA LYS A 364 3.36 9.50 -15.13
C LYS A 364 1.93 9.34 -15.62
N ARG A 365 1.04 8.78 -14.80
CA ARG A 365 -0.38 8.57 -15.17
C ARG A 365 -1.14 9.88 -15.33
N ILE A 366 -0.87 10.85 -14.47
CA ILE A 366 -1.44 12.20 -14.58
C ILE A 366 -0.89 12.89 -15.83
N GLN A 367 0.42 12.78 -16.08
CA GLN A 367 1.07 13.31 -17.27
C GLN A 367 0.45 12.73 -18.54
N ASP A 368 0.22 11.42 -18.63
CA ASP A 368 -0.36 10.79 -19.82
C ASP A 368 -1.76 11.33 -20.15
N ALA A 369 -2.58 11.60 -19.13
CA ALA A 369 -3.90 12.19 -19.31
C ALA A 369 -3.84 13.67 -19.71
N LEU A 370 -2.92 14.45 -19.12
CA LEU A 370 -2.73 15.85 -19.47
C LEU A 370 -2.12 16.01 -20.87
N ASP A 371 -1.16 15.17 -21.26
CA ASP A 371 -0.58 15.11 -22.61
C ASP A 371 -1.68 14.82 -23.64
N TYR A 372 -2.57 13.87 -23.35
CA TYR A 372 -3.73 13.59 -24.19
C TYR A 372 -4.64 14.82 -24.31
N LEU A 373 -5.02 15.46 -23.19
CA LEU A 373 -5.87 16.66 -23.22
C LEU A 373 -5.22 17.81 -24.00
N HIS A 374 -3.93 18.06 -23.78
CA HIS A 374 -3.15 19.09 -24.47
C HIS A 374 -3.12 18.85 -25.98
N SER A 375 -3.01 17.60 -26.42
CA SER A 375 -3.02 17.25 -27.85
C SER A 375 -4.41 17.31 -28.51
N GLU A 376 -5.47 17.02 -27.77
CA GLU A 376 -6.81 16.79 -28.33
C GLU A 376 -7.79 17.94 -28.13
N VAL A 377 -7.63 18.74 -27.07
CA VAL A 377 -8.63 19.72 -26.63
C VAL A 377 -8.14 21.14 -26.89
N PRO A 378 -8.65 21.84 -27.90
CA PRO A 378 -8.35 23.25 -28.09
C PRO A 378 -9.16 24.11 -27.12
N ARG A 379 -8.63 25.31 -26.83
CA ARG A 379 -9.30 26.36 -26.04
C ARG A 379 -9.71 25.85 -24.66
N ALA A 380 -8.76 25.40 -23.86
CA ALA A 380 -9.03 24.83 -22.55
C ALA A 380 -8.10 25.34 -21.45
N ILE A 381 -8.67 25.52 -20.27
CA ILE A 381 -7.96 25.69 -19.01
C ILE A 381 -8.21 24.42 -18.20
N VAL A 382 -7.15 23.69 -17.88
CA VAL A 382 -7.25 22.51 -17.02
C VAL A 382 -6.89 22.94 -15.60
N ASN A 383 -7.85 22.84 -14.69
CA ASN A 383 -7.62 22.93 -13.25
C ASN A 383 -7.09 21.59 -12.75
N LEU A 384 -5.78 21.49 -12.52
CA LEU A 384 -5.19 20.32 -11.86
C LEU A 384 -5.17 20.58 -10.36
N VAL A 385 -6.10 19.96 -9.63
CA VAL A 385 -6.22 20.15 -8.18
C VAL A 385 -5.31 19.17 -7.47
N GLU A 386 -4.47 19.66 -6.55
CA GLU A 386 -3.56 18.81 -5.81
C GLU A 386 -4.30 17.79 -4.94
N PRO A 387 -3.75 16.58 -4.75
CA PRO A 387 -4.24 15.63 -3.79
C PRO A 387 -4.34 16.27 -2.39
N LEU A 388 -5.48 16.04 -1.77
CA LEU A 388 -5.77 16.41 -0.39
C LEU A 388 -4.69 15.88 0.56
N HIS A 389 -4.24 16.73 1.49
CA HIS A 389 -3.49 16.27 2.66
C HIS A 389 -4.39 15.44 3.57
N ILE A 390 -4.26 14.11 3.47
CA ILE A 390 -5.26 13.17 4.00
C ILE A 390 -5.03 12.82 5.47
N VAL A 391 -3.79 12.95 5.97
CA VAL A 391 -3.40 12.55 7.32
C VAL A 391 -4.21 13.24 8.43
N PRO A 392 -4.47 14.57 8.38
CA PRO A 392 -5.26 15.24 9.42
C PRO A 392 -6.69 14.67 9.55
N LEU A 393 -7.28 14.16 8.47
CA LEU A 393 -8.65 13.64 8.48
C LEU A 393 -8.82 12.40 9.36
N ARG A 394 -7.72 11.72 9.71
CA ARG A 394 -7.72 10.60 10.68
C ARG A 394 -8.33 10.98 12.03
N ALA A 395 -8.30 12.25 12.41
CA ALA A 395 -8.88 12.75 13.66
C ALA A 395 -10.37 12.35 13.83
N MET A 396 -11.13 12.30 12.72
CA MET A 396 -12.53 11.84 12.72
C MET A 396 -12.71 10.41 13.23
N HIS A 397 -11.69 9.57 13.04
CA HIS A 397 -11.71 8.15 13.37
C HIS A 397 -10.97 7.81 14.66
N GLN A 398 -10.32 8.80 15.28
CA GLN A 398 -9.62 8.67 16.56
C GLN A 398 -10.51 9.01 17.76
N ASP A 399 -11.55 9.83 17.57
CA ASP A 399 -12.54 10.15 18.61
C ASP A 399 -13.77 9.23 18.51
N ALA A 400 -13.80 8.19 19.36
CA ALA A 400 -14.90 7.24 19.42
C ALA A 400 -16.26 7.87 19.79
N THR A 401 -16.29 9.07 20.37
CA THR A 401 -17.53 9.74 20.79
C THR A 401 -18.32 10.30 19.60
N LEU A 402 -17.68 10.50 18.45
CA LEU A 402 -18.31 11.00 17.22
C LEU A 402 -19.23 9.97 16.56
N GLY A 403 -19.13 8.69 16.95
CA GLY A 403 -19.94 7.61 16.36
C GLY A 403 -19.60 7.29 14.91
N CYS A 404 -18.42 7.72 14.43
CA CYS A 404 -17.97 7.44 13.07
C CYS A 404 -17.77 5.93 12.85
N PRO A 405 -18.18 5.37 11.70
CA PRO A 405 -18.02 3.96 11.40
C PRO A 405 -16.57 3.63 11.01
N THR A 406 -15.61 3.78 11.94
CA THR A 406 -14.17 3.61 11.68
C THR A 406 -13.84 2.23 11.10
N TRP A 407 -14.57 1.19 11.48
CA TRP A 407 -14.40 -0.14 10.91
C TRP A 407 -14.68 -0.17 9.39
N LEU A 408 -15.65 0.61 8.91
CA LEU A 408 -15.99 0.69 7.49
C LEU A 408 -14.87 1.38 6.73
N VAL A 409 -14.34 2.47 7.28
CA VAL A 409 -13.24 3.21 6.63
C VAL A 409 -11.95 2.39 6.64
N ARG A 410 -11.75 1.50 7.62
CA ARG A 410 -10.64 0.52 7.57
C ARG A 410 -10.75 -0.42 6.37
N ILE A 411 -11.94 -0.83 5.95
CA ILE A 411 -12.11 -1.67 4.74
C ILE A 411 -11.75 -0.88 3.47
N LEU A 412 -12.06 0.41 3.46
CA LEU A 412 -11.90 1.27 2.28
C LEU A 412 -10.50 1.85 2.15
N CYS A 413 -9.88 2.18 3.28
CA CYS A 413 -8.72 3.06 3.34
C CYS A 413 -7.83 2.73 4.56
N SER A 414 -7.57 1.44 4.78
CA SER A 414 -6.75 0.96 5.90
C SER A 414 -5.38 1.62 5.96
N CYS A 415 -4.72 1.84 4.81
CA CYS A 415 -3.41 2.49 4.75
C CYS A 415 -3.39 3.91 5.35
N VAL A 416 -4.56 4.55 5.48
CA VAL A 416 -4.69 5.89 6.07
C VAL A 416 -5.14 5.84 7.52
N VAL A 417 -6.20 5.08 7.83
CA VAL A 417 -6.81 5.11 9.17
C VAL A 417 -6.24 4.09 10.16
N SER A 418 -5.55 3.05 9.69
CA SER A 418 -4.99 2.00 10.55
C SER A 418 -3.61 2.31 11.16
N PRO A 419 -2.68 3.07 10.53
CA PRO A 419 -1.40 3.41 11.14
C PRO A 419 -1.57 4.07 12.51
N GLU A 420 -0.70 3.74 13.47
CA GLU A 420 -0.69 4.37 14.79
C GLU A 420 0.02 5.73 14.75
N ASP A 421 -0.32 6.61 15.69
CA ASP A 421 0.34 7.91 15.79
C ASP A 421 1.82 7.74 16.19
N GLY A 422 2.71 8.40 15.43
CA GLY A 422 4.15 8.28 15.61
C GLY A 422 4.77 7.02 14.99
N SER A 423 4.01 6.19 14.29
CA SER A 423 4.54 5.03 13.57
C SER A 423 5.25 5.42 12.27
N GLU A 424 6.22 4.60 11.86
CA GLU A 424 6.89 4.72 10.55
C GLU A 424 5.90 4.62 9.38
N ALA A 425 4.90 3.74 9.50
CA ALA A 425 3.83 3.63 8.49
C ALA A 425 3.07 4.94 8.28
N LEU A 426 2.81 5.71 9.35
CA LEU A 426 2.18 7.01 9.25
C LEU A 426 3.12 8.06 8.63
N GLN A 427 4.41 8.02 8.98
CA GLN A 427 5.41 8.91 8.38
C GLN A 427 5.54 8.66 6.87
N ASN A 428 5.61 7.39 6.46
CA ASN A 428 5.67 7.00 5.05
C ASN A 428 4.44 7.49 4.26
N LEU A 429 3.24 7.46 4.87
CA LEU A 429 2.03 8.02 4.26
C LEU A 429 2.11 9.55 4.10
N GLU A 430 2.61 10.25 5.12
CA GLU A 430 2.82 11.71 5.05
C GLU A 430 3.81 12.06 3.94
N ASP A 431 4.96 11.38 3.90
CA ASP A 431 6.01 11.59 2.90
C ASP A 431 5.49 11.30 1.49
N LEU A 432 4.70 10.24 1.31
CA LEU A 432 4.06 9.91 0.04
C LEU A 432 3.07 11.00 -0.41
N ASN A 433 2.24 11.51 0.51
CA ASN A 433 1.28 12.58 0.21
C ASN A 433 2.01 13.84 -0.26
N ARG A 434 3.08 14.24 0.45
CA ARG A 434 3.93 15.37 0.06
C ARG A 434 4.65 15.14 -1.26
N ALA A 435 5.13 13.92 -1.52
CA ALA A 435 5.75 13.57 -2.78
C ALA A 435 4.78 13.70 -3.95
N TYR A 436 3.53 13.22 -3.82
CA TYR A 436 2.49 13.39 -4.84
C TYR A 436 2.21 14.88 -5.16
N GLN A 437 2.09 15.72 -4.12
CA GLN A 437 1.91 17.16 -4.31
C GLN A 437 3.13 17.78 -5.03
N SER A 438 4.35 17.39 -4.65
CA SER A 438 5.58 17.89 -5.27
C SER A 438 5.70 17.51 -6.74
N VAL A 439 5.50 16.24 -7.10
CA VAL A 439 5.68 15.78 -8.49
C VAL A 439 4.66 16.39 -9.45
N LEU A 440 3.44 16.70 -9.00
CA LEU A 440 2.47 17.44 -9.81
C LEU A 440 2.86 18.88 -10.01
N LYS A 441 3.39 19.52 -8.97
CA LYS A 441 3.94 20.87 -9.06
C LYS A 441 5.09 20.93 -10.05
N ASP A 442 6.05 20.02 -9.96
CA ASP A 442 7.20 19.95 -10.87
C ASP A 442 6.76 19.69 -12.32
N LEU A 443 5.75 18.83 -12.52
CA LEU A 443 5.17 18.56 -13.83
C LEU A 443 4.60 19.83 -14.48
N VAL A 444 3.83 20.64 -13.74
CA VAL A 444 3.27 21.90 -14.26
C VAL A 444 4.33 22.99 -14.38
N GLU A 445 5.23 23.13 -13.39
CA GLU A 445 6.32 24.12 -13.41
C GLU A 445 7.38 23.85 -14.49
N SER A 446 7.35 22.69 -15.15
CA SER A 446 8.16 22.42 -16.34
C SER A 446 7.78 23.28 -17.56
N GLY A 447 6.60 23.90 -17.56
CA GLY A 447 6.05 24.66 -18.69
C GLY A 447 5.57 23.80 -19.86
N ARG A 448 5.51 22.46 -19.69
CA ARG A 448 5.18 21.48 -20.74
C ARG A 448 3.85 21.75 -21.45
N TYR A 449 2.88 22.34 -20.78
CA TYR A 449 1.53 22.54 -21.31
C TYR A 449 1.25 23.96 -21.80
N ASP A 450 2.26 24.83 -21.78
CA ASP A 450 2.17 26.23 -22.19
C ASP A 450 2.91 26.46 -23.52
N THR A 451 2.85 25.46 -24.42
CA THR A 451 3.52 25.50 -25.73
C THR A 451 2.75 26.27 -26.81
N HIS A 452 1.47 26.56 -26.55
CA HIS A 452 0.60 27.34 -27.41
C HIS A 452 -0.47 28.06 -26.61
N SER A 453 -0.92 29.22 -27.11
CA SER A 453 -1.80 30.13 -26.36
C SER A 453 -3.25 29.69 -26.24
N ASN A 454 -3.68 28.56 -26.81
CA ASN A 454 -5.07 28.10 -26.70
C ASN A 454 -5.29 27.04 -25.61
N PHE A 455 -4.28 26.71 -24.81
CA PHE A 455 -4.38 25.70 -23.75
C PHE A 455 -3.43 26.05 -22.62
N THR A 456 -3.80 25.69 -21.39
CA THR A 456 -2.89 25.73 -20.24
C THR A 456 -3.36 24.76 -19.16
N VAL A 457 -2.42 24.27 -18.35
CA VAL A 457 -2.72 23.53 -17.10
C VAL A 457 -2.33 24.42 -15.94
N VAL A 458 -3.29 24.71 -15.06
CA VAL A 458 -3.06 25.51 -13.85
C VAL A 458 -3.20 24.61 -12.64
N LEU A 459 -2.14 24.52 -11.85
CA LEU A 459 -2.13 23.82 -10.57
C LEU A 459 -2.94 24.61 -9.54
N GLN A 460 -3.88 23.96 -8.87
CA GLN A 460 -4.74 24.53 -7.84
C GLN A 460 -4.41 23.88 -6.47
N PRO A 461 -3.55 24.51 -5.64
CA PRO A 461 -3.08 23.91 -4.39
C PRO A 461 -4.06 24.04 -3.21
N LEU A 462 -5.33 24.38 -3.43
CA LEU A 462 -6.30 24.67 -2.36
C LEU A 462 -6.49 23.54 -1.32
N LEU A 463 -6.06 22.30 -1.60
CA LEU A 463 -6.16 21.17 -0.67
C LEU A 463 -4.79 20.70 -0.14
N ARG A 464 -3.71 21.46 -0.43
CA ARG A 464 -2.34 21.11 -0.06
C ARG A 464 -2.20 20.99 1.45
N ASP A 465 -2.78 21.92 2.18
CA ASP A 465 -2.84 21.90 3.65
C ASP A 465 -4.28 22.17 4.08
N ILE A 466 -4.89 21.21 4.79
CA ILE A 466 -6.25 21.35 5.31
C ILE A 466 -6.23 21.29 6.82
N VAL A 467 -6.95 22.24 7.43
CA VAL A 467 -7.25 22.22 8.86
C VAL A 467 -8.58 21.50 9.07
N VAL A 468 -8.60 20.47 9.92
CA VAL A 468 -9.84 19.78 10.32
C VAL A 468 -10.69 20.76 11.13
N PRO A 469 -11.93 21.07 10.70
CA PRO A 469 -12.80 21.96 11.47
C PRO A 469 -13.12 21.36 12.83
N MET A 470 -13.11 22.19 13.87
CA MET A 470 -13.37 21.77 15.25
C MET A 470 -14.65 22.44 15.79
N LEU A 471 -15.50 21.66 16.45
CA LEU A 471 -16.68 22.11 17.20
C LEU A 471 -16.53 21.62 18.65
N ASP A 472 -16.55 22.56 19.60
CA ASP A 472 -16.37 22.28 21.04
C ASP A 472 -15.14 21.42 21.38
N GLY A 473 -14.03 21.67 20.68
CA GLY A 473 -12.76 20.98 20.87
C GLY A 473 -12.69 19.58 20.25
N ARG A 474 -13.67 19.18 19.44
CA ARG A 474 -13.71 17.90 18.70
C ARG A 474 -13.86 18.14 17.21
N PRO A 475 -13.46 17.19 16.34
CA PRO A 475 -13.71 17.29 14.91
C PRO A 475 -15.21 17.47 14.60
N ASP A 476 -15.55 18.45 13.77
CA ASP A 476 -16.93 18.75 13.38
C ASP A 476 -17.40 17.81 12.25
N SER A 477 -18.19 16.81 12.62
CA SER A 477 -18.73 15.82 11.69
C SER A 477 -19.71 16.39 10.65
N SER A 478 -20.21 17.62 10.81
CA SER A 478 -21.12 18.25 9.83
C SER A 478 -20.46 18.54 8.48
N PHE A 479 -19.13 18.53 8.41
CA PHE A 479 -18.37 18.66 7.17
C PHE A 479 -18.22 17.33 6.39
N PHE A 480 -18.65 16.22 6.99
CA PHE A 480 -18.53 14.88 6.41
C PHE A 480 -19.91 14.25 6.17
N SER A 481 -19.94 13.31 5.23
CA SER A 481 -21.04 12.39 5.04
C SER A 481 -21.13 11.41 6.24
N PRO A 482 -22.22 10.64 6.39
CA PRO A 482 -22.41 9.70 7.51
C PRO A 482 -21.37 8.58 7.63
N ASP A 483 -20.50 8.39 6.65
CA ASP A 483 -19.34 7.48 6.75
C ASP A 483 -18.13 8.13 7.45
N CYS A 484 -18.19 9.42 7.76
CA CYS A 484 -17.10 10.26 8.26
C CYS A 484 -15.85 10.28 7.35
N PHE A 485 -16.01 9.98 6.06
CA PHE A 485 -14.92 9.90 5.10
C PHE A 485 -15.18 10.75 3.86
N HIS A 486 -16.32 10.52 3.19
CA HIS A 486 -16.75 11.42 2.12
C HIS A 486 -17.19 12.77 2.69
N LEU A 487 -17.13 13.81 1.88
CA LEU A 487 -17.41 15.18 2.31
C LEU A 487 -18.90 15.51 2.16
N SER A 488 -19.44 16.33 3.07
CA SER A 488 -20.83 16.77 3.02
C SER A 488 -21.04 17.92 2.04
N GLN A 489 -22.29 18.29 1.79
CA GLN A 489 -22.64 19.49 1.01
C GLN A 489 -22.00 20.76 1.59
N LYS A 490 -21.84 20.87 2.91
CA LYS A 490 -21.17 22.00 3.57
C LYS A 490 -19.71 22.12 3.12
N ALA A 491 -18.98 21.01 3.15
CA ALA A 491 -17.59 20.97 2.70
C ALA A 491 -17.47 21.18 1.18
N HIS A 492 -18.33 20.55 0.37
CA HIS A 492 -18.37 20.76 -1.08
C HIS A 492 -18.61 22.22 -1.47
N THR A 493 -19.50 22.93 -0.78
CA THR A 493 -19.72 24.37 -0.96
C THR A 493 -18.43 25.16 -0.75
N LEU A 494 -17.68 24.87 0.31
CA LEU A 494 -16.43 25.59 0.61
C LEU A 494 -15.30 25.21 -0.36
N MET A 495 -15.22 23.94 -0.78
CA MET A 495 -14.30 23.52 -1.84
C MET A 495 -14.57 24.23 -3.16
N ALA A 496 -15.84 24.41 -3.53
CA ALA A 496 -16.21 25.14 -4.74
C ALA A 496 -15.78 26.62 -4.68
N ARG A 497 -15.99 27.28 -3.53
CA ARG A 497 -15.50 28.66 -3.30
C ARG A 497 -13.98 28.74 -3.29
N ALA A 498 -13.31 27.77 -2.67
CA ALA A 498 -11.87 27.69 -2.62
C ALA A 498 -11.27 27.54 -4.02
N LEU A 499 -11.82 26.64 -4.85
CA LEU A 499 -11.39 26.46 -6.23
C LEU A 499 -11.60 27.71 -7.07
N TRP A 500 -12.79 28.31 -6.98
CA TRP A 500 -13.09 29.55 -7.66
C TRP A 500 -12.10 30.66 -7.29
N ASN A 501 -11.86 30.86 -5.99
CA ASN A 501 -10.89 31.85 -5.51
C ASN A 501 -9.48 31.56 -6.02
N ASN A 502 -9.07 30.29 -6.04
CA ASN A 502 -7.76 29.88 -6.53
C ASN A 502 -7.61 30.13 -8.04
N MET A 503 -8.68 29.98 -8.82
CA MET A 503 -8.70 30.37 -10.24
C MET A 503 -8.58 31.89 -10.45
N MET A 504 -8.98 32.72 -9.48
CA MET A 504 -8.85 34.18 -9.51
C MET A 504 -7.52 34.69 -8.92
N GLU A 505 -6.76 33.84 -8.24
CA GLU A 505 -5.51 34.20 -7.58
C GLU A 505 -4.31 34.05 -8.51
N GLU A 506 -3.44 35.06 -8.52
CA GLU A 506 -2.22 35.10 -9.33
C GLU A 506 -1.33 33.87 -9.05
N LEU A 507 -0.70 33.34 -10.10
CA LEU A 507 0.26 32.26 -9.95
C LEU A 507 1.45 32.71 -9.08
N GLY A 508 1.92 31.81 -8.21
CA GLY A 508 2.91 32.12 -7.17
C GLY A 508 2.31 32.64 -5.86
N ASN A 509 1.07 33.11 -5.85
CA ASN A 509 0.38 33.60 -4.65
C ASN A 509 -0.99 32.93 -4.44
N LYS A 510 -1.16 31.69 -4.93
CA LYS A 510 -2.37 30.89 -4.72
C LYS A 510 -2.47 30.43 -3.27
N THR A 511 -3.66 30.54 -2.70
CA THR A 511 -4.00 30.00 -1.39
C THR A 511 -3.85 28.48 -1.42
N HIS A 512 -3.03 27.93 -0.52
CA HIS A 512 -2.74 26.50 -0.43
C HIS A 512 -3.19 25.87 0.90
N ARG A 513 -3.41 26.71 1.92
CA ARG A 513 -3.90 26.30 3.23
C ARG A 513 -5.36 26.73 3.40
N GLN A 514 -6.24 25.78 3.74
CA GLN A 514 -7.65 26.05 3.97
C GLN A 514 -8.06 25.72 5.40
N ASP A 515 -8.76 26.66 6.03
CA ASP A 515 -9.52 26.45 7.27
C ASP A 515 -10.99 26.79 6.99
N PHE A 516 -11.77 25.74 6.80
CA PHE A 516 -13.19 25.84 6.47
C PHE A 516 -14.06 26.31 7.64
N SER A 517 -13.53 26.39 8.86
CA SER A 517 -14.25 26.92 10.03
C SER A 517 -14.36 28.44 10.02
N LEU A 518 -13.42 29.15 9.38
CA LEU A 518 -13.35 30.62 9.38
C LEU A 518 -14.36 31.29 8.43
N GLY A 519 -15.10 30.50 7.66
CA GLY A 519 -15.97 30.98 6.61
C GLY A 519 -15.17 31.43 5.38
N LEU A 520 -15.56 30.96 4.20
CA LEU A 520 -14.92 31.32 2.94
C LEU A 520 -15.94 31.99 2.02
N GLN A 521 -15.63 33.18 1.53
CA GLN A 521 -16.47 33.92 0.57
C GLN A 521 -15.90 33.77 -0.85
N ALA A 522 -16.77 33.76 -1.86
CA ALA A 522 -16.36 33.77 -3.26
C ALA A 522 -15.91 35.18 -3.68
N LYS A 523 -14.74 35.30 -4.31
CA LYS A 523 -14.17 36.57 -4.78
C LYS A 523 -14.77 36.98 -6.13
N CYS A 524 -14.93 38.28 -6.35
CA CYS A 524 -15.23 38.83 -7.67
C CYS A 524 -13.94 39.12 -8.46
N PRO A 525 -13.93 38.92 -9.79
CA PRO A 525 -12.85 39.41 -10.65
C PRO A 525 -12.69 40.93 -10.50
N SER A 526 -11.45 41.41 -10.53
CA SER A 526 -11.17 42.84 -10.45
C SER A 526 -11.24 43.50 -11.83
N GLN A 527 -11.53 44.80 -11.89
CA GLN A 527 -11.55 45.56 -13.15
C GLN A 527 -10.18 45.56 -13.85
N ILE A 528 -9.09 45.52 -13.08
CA ILE A 528 -7.71 45.55 -13.60
C ILE A 528 -7.19 44.16 -13.98
N SER A 529 -7.79 43.10 -13.44
CA SER A 529 -7.44 41.71 -13.74
C SER A 529 -8.73 40.86 -13.79
N PRO A 530 -9.51 40.97 -14.89
CA PRO A 530 -10.81 40.30 -15.05
C PRO A 530 -10.68 38.87 -15.60
N PHE A 531 -9.46 38.34 -15.69
CA PHE A 531 -9.15 37.08 -16.36
C PHE A 531 -9.03 35.92 -15.37
N LEU A 532 -9.25 34.70 -15.87
CA LEU A 532 -8.80 33.50 -15.18
C LEU A 532 -7.27 33.49 -15.12
N GLN A 533 -6.70 33.27 -13.94
CA GLN A 533 -5.26 33.45 -13.72
C GLN A 533 -4.45 32.30 -14.31
N THR A 534 -3.45 32.67 -15.12
CA THR A 534 -2.51 31.80 -15.85
C THR A 534 -1.11 32.38 -15.69
N PHE A 535 -0.07 31.65 -16.11
CA PHE A 535 1.31 32.13 -15.89
C PHE A 535 1.58 33.48 -16.56
N GLU A 536 1.10 33.69 -17.78
CA GLU A 536 1.38 34.91 -18.55
C GLU A 536 0.68 36.14 -17.94
N ASN A 537 -0.62 36.04 -17.63
CA ASN A 537 -1.37 37.18 -17.07
C ASN A 537 -1.11 37.43 -15.57
N SER A 538 -0.44 36.50 -14.88
CA SER A 538 0.13 36.69 -13.54
C SER A 538 1.58 37.19 -13.55
N ASN A 539 2.19 37.43 -14.72
CA ASN A 539 3.61 37.75 -14.86
C ASN A 539 4.53 36.73 -14.13
N TYR A 540 4.13 35.46 -14.16
CA TYR A 540 4.82 34.38 -13.48
C TYR A 540 5.77 33.69 -14.45
N THR A 541 7.04 33.56 -14.04
CA THR A 541 8.04 32.80 -14.79
C THR A 541 8.22 31.43 -14.14
N TYR A 542 7.94 30.37 -14.88
CA TYR A 542 8.27 29.02 -14.45
C TYR A 542 9.77 28.92 -14.12
N LYS A 543 10.11 28.19 -13.06
CA LYS A 543 11.51 28.00 -12.64
C LYS A 543 12.37 27.28 -13.69
N GLY A 544 11.74 26.80 -14.77
CA GLY A 544 12.34 25.99 -15.82
C GLY A 544 12.49 24.54 -15.35
N PRO A 545 12.55 23.58 -16.29
CA PRO A 545 12.87 22.21 -15.93
C PRO A 545 14.25 22.18 -15.26
N LEU A 546 14.36 21.41 -14.16
CA LEU A 546 15.68 21.03 -13.64
C LEU A 546 16.48 20.43 -14.81
N PRO A 547 17.77 20.79 -14.98
CA PRO A 547 18.58 20.21 -16.04
C PRO A 547 18.50 18.68 -15.94
N PRO A 548 18.30 17.96 -17.07
CA PRO A 548 18.23 16.51 -17.02
C PRO A 548 19.50 16.00 -16.34
N PRO A 549 19.39 15.03 -15.42
CA PRO A 549 20.56 14.48 -14.77
C PRO A 549 21.56 14.04 -15.84
N PRO A 550 22.86 14.28 -15.63
CA PRO A 550 23.88 13.90 -16.60
C PRO A 550 23.72 12.41 -16.97
N PRO A 551 24.08 12.02 -18.20
CA PRO A 551 23.98 10.63 -18.63
C PRO A 551 24.69 9.74 -17.60
N ILE A 552 23.96 8.73 -17.10
CA ILE A 552 24.50 7.77 -16.16
C ILE A 552 25.64 7.04 -16.88
N SER A 553 26.88 7.28 -16.44
CA SER A 553 28.09 6.74 -17.06
C SER A 553 28.53 5.42 -16.44
N ASN A 554 28.04 5.11 -15.23
CA ASN A 554 28.35 3.93 -14.45
C ASN A 554 27.24 3.67 -13.41
N TRP A 555 27.27 2.51 -12.76
CA TRP A 555 26.27 2.10 -11.76
C TRP A 555 26.86 2.07 -10.34
N GLY A 556 27.72 3.05 -10.04
CA GLY A 556 28.29 3.25 -8.71
C GLY A 556 27.38 4.02 -7.77
N SER A 557 27.78 4.09 -6.51
CA SER A 557 27.08 4.76 -5.41
C SER A 557 28.00 5.72 -4.66
N ASP A 558 27.40 6.73 -4.04
CA ASP A 558 28.08 7.68 -3.18
C ASP A 558 28.07 7.15 -1.74
N PHE A 559 29.18 7.33 -1.03
CA PHE A 559 29.36 6.81 0.33
C PHE A 559 29.44 7.95 1.34
N SER A 560 28.43 8.06 2.20
CA SER A 560 28.29 9.16 3.18
C SER A 560 28.47 8.74 4.64
N CYS A 561 28.83 7.48 4.91
CA CYS A 561 28.93 6.98 6.28
C CYS A 561 30.17 7.52 7.00
N THR A 562 29.96 7.94 8.25
CA THR A 562 31.00 8.58 9.09
C THR A 562 31.71 7.58 10.02
N ASP A 563 30.99 6.64 10.64
CA ASP A 563 31.60 5.58 11.44
C ASP A 563 31.92 4.33 10.59
N THR A 564 33.17 4.25 10.16
CA THR A 564 33.71 3.11 9.41
C THR A 564 34.70 2.26 10.20
N LYS A 565 34.84 2.50 11.51
CA LYS A 565 35.91 1.89 12.30
C LYS A 565 35.61 0.42 12.64
N PRO A 566 36.64 -0.45 12.67
CA PRO A 566 36.50 -1.81 13.18
C PRO A 566 36.17 -1.81 14.68
N SER A 567 35.71 -2.95 15.18
CA SER A 567 35.56 -3.17 16.61
C SER A 567 36.91 -3.04 17.33
N VAL A 568 36.89 -2.59 18.59
CA VAL A 568 38.10 -2.37 19.41
C VAL A 568 38.94 -3.66 19.55
N SER A 569 38.26 -4.80 19.60
CA SER A 569 38.85 -6.13 19.56
C SER A 569 38.09 -6.98 18.55
N ILE A 570 38.72 -8.05 18.04
CA ILE A 570 38.05 -9.00 17.14
C ILE A 570 36.85 -9.59 17.88
N PRO A 571 35.60 -9.38 17.40
CA PRO A 571 34.41 -9.85 18.09
C PRO A 571 34.45 -11.37 18.28
N THR A 572 34.00 -11.85 19.43
CA THR A 572 33.82 -13.28 19.70
C THR A 572 32.43 -13.78 19.34
N SER A 573 31.48 -12.85 19.17
CA SER A 573 30.09 -13.13 18.83
C SER A 573 29.70 -12.45 17.53
N VAL A 574 28.97 -13.16 16.67
CA VAL A 574 28.47 -12.65 15.38
C VAL A 574 27.44 -11.54 15.58
N HIS A 575 26.78 -11.52 16.74
CA HIS A 575 25.79 -10.49 17.11
C HIS A 575 26.42 -9.14 17.47
N CYS A 576 27.75 -9.07 17.54
CA CYS A 576 28.52 -7.85 17.78
C CYS A 576 29.39 -7.49 16.57
N LEU A 577 29.06 -8.02 15.39
CA LEU A 577 29.86 -7.84 14.19
C LEU A 577 29.58 -6.47 13.54
N ARG A 578 30.61 -5.63 13.41
CA ARG A 578 30.56 -4.42 12.59
C ARG A 578 30.96 -4.74 11.15
N PRO A 579 30.55 -3.94 10.16
CA PRO A 579 30.98 -4.16 8.76
C PRO A 579 32.50 -4.24 8.58
N ALA A 580 33.25 -3.41 9.30
CA ALA A 580 34.71 -3.38 9.26
C ALA A 580 35.39 -4.62 9.86
N ASP A 581 34.68 -5.44 10.65
CA ASP A 581 35.23 -6.67 11.24
C ASP A 581 35.25 -7.84 10.24
N ILE A 582 34.46 -7.77 9.17
CA ILE A 582 34.41 -8.77 8.11
C ILE A 582 35.70 -8.69 7.30
N LYS A 583 36.42 -9.81 7.21
CA LYS A 583 37.68 -9.90 6.47
C LYS A 583 37.57 -10.73 5.20
N VAL A 584 36.63 -11.67 5.16
CA VAL A 584 36.44 -12.58 4.03
C VAL A 584 34.99 -12.53 3.57
N ILE A 585 34.80 -12.44 2.26
CA ILE A 585 33.49 -12.59 1.63
C ILE A 585 33.49 -13.78 0.68
N ALA A 586 32.38 -14.50 0.61
CA ALA A 586 32.16 -15.64 -0.27
C ALA A 586 30.71 -15.65 -0.77
N ALA A 587 30.47 -16.34 -1.89
CA ALA A 587 29.11 -16.49 -2.42
C ALA A 587 28.86 -17.89 -2.99
N LEU A 588 27.63 -18.35 -2.82
CA LEU A 588 27.09 -19.60 -3.34
C LEU A 588 25.81 -19.27 -4.14
N GLY A 589 25.56 -19.97 -5.24
CA GLY A 589 24.36 -19.73 -6.03
C GLY A 589 24.45 -20.19 -7.48
N ASP A 590 23.75 -19.47 -8.36
CA ASP A 590 23.56 -19.83 -9.77
C ASP A 590 24.08 -18.75 -10.74
N SER A 591 23.48 -18.67 -11.93
CA SER A 591 23.78 -17.73 -13.01
C SER A 591 23.63 -16.26 -12.60
N VAL A 592 22.77 -15.94 -11.63
CA VAL A 592 22.62 -14.59 -11.10
C VAL A 592 23.85 -14.18 -10.29
N THR A 593 24.37 -15.10 -9.47
CA THR A 593 25.54 -14.88 -8.60
C THR A 593 26.87 -14.87 -9.38
N VAL A 594 26.96 -15.52 -10.53
CA VAL A 594 28.12 -15.37 -11.44
C VAL A 594 27.97 -14.21 -12.45
N ALA A 595 26.86 -13.47 -12.38
CA ALA A 595 26.57 -12.33 -13.25
C ALA A 595 26.64 -12.70 -14.76
N LEU A 596 25.93 -13.77 -15.13
CA LEU A 596 25.84 -14.25 -16.51
C LEU A 596 25.27 -13.16 -17.42
N GLY A 597 26.01 -12.79 -18.47
CA GLY A 597 25.54 -11.87 -19.51
C GLY A 597 25.41 -10.41 -19.09
N THR A 598 25.69 -10.05 -17.84
CA THR A 598 25.43 -8.73 -17.22
C THR A 598 25.91 -7.52 -18.02
N LYS A 599 27.07 -7.61 -18.69
CA LYS A 599 27.67 -6.53 -19.52
C LYS A 599 27.61 -6.82 -21.03
N SER A 600 26.87 -7.85 -21.45
CA SER A 600 26.83 -8.29 -22.84
C SER A 600 26.14 -7.26 -23.73
N LYS A 601 26.80 -6.90 -24.83
CA LYS A 601 26.21 -6.00 -25.84
C LYS A 601 25.59 -6.74 -27.01
N ASN A 602 25.90 -8.02 -27.18
CA ASN A 602 25.39 -8.90 -28.23
C ASN A 602 25.38 -10.37 -27.79
N TYR A 603 24.69 -11.23 -28.55
CA TYR A 603 24.50 -12.64 -28.19
C TYR A 603 25.80 -13.47 -28.17
N THR A 604 26.86 -13.04 -28.86
CA THR A 604 28.15 -13.77 -28.82
C THR A 604 28.85 -13.63 -27.47
N GLN A 605 28.54 -12.58 -26.72
CA GLN A 605 29.08 -12.31 -25.38
C GLN A 605 28.17 -12.85 -24.26
N PHE A 606 26.94 -13.27 -24.58
CA PHE A 606 25.94 -13.62 -23.57
C PHE A 606 26.39 -14.73 -22.61
N HIS A 607 27.17 -15.69 -23.10
CA HIS A 607 27.71 -16.79 -22.30
C HIS A 607 28.87 -16.37 -21.36
N THR A 608 29.26 -15.10 -21.35
CA THR A 608 30.30 -14.59 -20.45
C THR A 608 29.74 -14.37 -19.05
N GLU A 609 30.41 -14.96 -18.06
CA GLU A 609 30.17 -14.70 -16.63
C GLU A 609 31.00 -13.49 -16.19
N TYR A 610 30.33 -12.41 -15.79
CA TYR A 610 30.95 -11.15 -15.40
C TYR A 610 31.13 -11.06 -13.88
N LYS A 611 31.82 -12.05 -13.29
CA LYS A 611 31.90 -12.25 -11.83
C LYS A 611 32.42 -11.01 -11.08
N GLY A 612 33.29 -10.22 -11.70
CA GLY A 612 33.81 -8.97 -11.13
C GLY A 612 32.77 -7.89 -10.84
N VAL A 613 31.58 -7.95 -11.46
CA VAL A 613 30.45 -7.04 -11.19
C VAL A 613 29.22 -7.73 -10.61
N SER A 614 29.40 -8.94 -10.07
CA SER A 614 28.32 -9.63 -9.37
C SER A 614 27.90 -8.88 -8.11
N TRP A 615 26.60 -8.69 -7.95
CA TRP A 615 25.98 -7.94 -6.86
C TRP A 615 26.48 -8.34 -5.46
N SER A 616 26.70 -9.63 -5.22
CA SER A 616 27.06 -10.18 -3.90
C SER A 616 28.55 -10.42 -3.68
N ILE A 617 29.36 -10.51 -4.74
CA ILE A 617 30.76 -10.99 -4.64
C ILE A 617 31.75 -10.35 -5.61
N GLY A 618 31.31 -9.49 -6.54
CA GLY A 618 32.21 -8.80 -7.47
C GLY A 618 32.99 -7.66 -6.83
N GLY A 619 34.27 -7.47 -7.19
CA GLY A 619 35.12 -6.40 -6.66
C GLY A 619 35.84 -5.57 -7.73
N ASP A 620 35.30 -5.54 -8.95
CA ASP A 620 35.83 -4.65 -10.00
C ASP A 620 35.64 -3.18 -9.64
N HIS A 621 36.61 -2.35 -10.02
CA HIS A 621 36.62 -0.90 -9.78
C HIS A 621 36.43 -0.51 -8.29
N SER A 622 36.02 0.74 -8.06
CA SER A 622 35.65 1.30 -6.78
C SER A 622 34.14 1.52 -6.69
N LEU A 623 33.62 1.73 -5.47
CA LEU A 623 32.19 1.89 -5.20
C LEU A 623 31.53 3.01 -6.02
N ASP A 624 32.25 4.11 -6.27
CA ASP A 624 31.75 5.25 -7.06
C ASP A 624 31.52 4.90 -8.55
N THR A 625 32.03 3.76 -9.01
CA THR A 625 31.88 3.26 -10.39
C THR A 625 31.05 1.98 -10.48
N THR A 626 31.23 1.03 -9.55
CA THR A 626 30.55 -0.27 -9.58
C THR A 626 30.07 -0.62 -8.17
N THR A 627 28.75 -0.61 -7.97
CA THR A 627 28.16 -0.99 -6.68
C THR A 627 27.99 -2.50 -6.58
N THR A 628 28.70 -3.09 -5.63
CA THR A 628 28.61 -4.49 -5.23
C THR A 628 28.79 -4.57 -3.71
N LEU A 629 28.35 -5.67 -3.08
CA LEU A 629 28.56 -5.84 -1.64
C LEU A 629 30.04 -5.77 -1.22
N PRO A 630 31.02 -6.39 -1.93
CA PRO A 630 32.44 -6.17 -1.64
C PRO A 630 32.89 -4.71 -1.73
N ASN A 631 32.45 -3.96 -2.75
CA ASN A 631 32.86 -2.57 -2.92
C ASN A 631 32.28 -1.64 -1.84
N ILE A 632 31.10 -1.96 -1.31
CA ILE A 632 30.53 -1.30 -0.13
C ILE A 632 31.36 -1.64 1.11
N LEU A 633 31.59 -2.94 1.38
CA LEU A 633 32.36 -3.39 2.55
C LEU A 633 33.81 -2.89 2.55
N ARG A 634 34.43 -2.70 1.39
CA ARG A 634 35.78 -2.12 1.27
C ARG A 634 35.88 -0.68 1.76
N GLN A 635 34.78 0.05 1.86
CA GLN A 635 34.75 1.38 2.50
C GLN A 635 34.94 1.28 4.03
N PHE A 636 34.58 0.13 4.62
CA PHE A 636 34.74 -0.17 6.04
C PHE A 636 36.04 -0.93 6.31
N ASN A 637 36.40 -1.90 5.45
CA ASN A 637 37.61 -2.68 5.54
C ASN A 637 38.33 -2.78 4.18
N PRO A 638 39.31 -1.91 3.89
CA PRO A 638 40.08 -1.96 2.65
C PRO A 638 40.86 -3.26 2.42
N SER A 639 41.06 -4.07 3.46
CA SER A 639 41.77 -5.36 3.41
C SER A 639 40.85 -6.57 3.19
N LEU A 640 39.57 -6.35 2.85
CA LEU A 640 38.61 -7.41 2.52
C LEU A 640 39.16 -8.34 1.44
N ARG A 641 38.92 -9.66 1.58
CA ARG A 641 39.40 -10.71 0.66
C ARG A 641 38.24 -11.60 0.20
N GLY A 642 38.46 -12.37 -0.87
CA GLY A 642 37.53 -13.41 -1.32
C GLY A 642 36.56 -13.02 -2.43
N PHE A 643 36.50 -11.73 -2.78
CA PHE A 643 35.69 -11.23 -3.89
C PHE A 643 36.27 -11.64 -5.26
N SER A 644 35.39 -11.76 -6.25
CA SER A 644 35.76 -12.07 -7.64
C SER A 644 36.17 -10.80 -8.41
N THR A 645 37.02 -10.95 -9.41
CA THR A 645 37.39 -9.85 -10.33
C THR A 645 37.41 -10.33 -11.78
N GLY A 646 37.19 -9.42 -12.72
CA GLY A 646 37.20 -9.70 -14.17
C GLY A 646 36.00 -10.53 -14.66
N ASP A 647 36.10 -10.95 -15.93
CA ASP A 647 35.06 -11.67 -16.64
C ASP A 647 35.60 -12.80 -17.53
N GLY A 648 34.75 -13.78 -17.84
CA GLY A 648 35.05 -14.88 -18.75
C GLY A 648 36.33 -15.64 -18.37
N VAL A 649 37.23 -15.82 -19.34
CA VAL A 649 38.51 -16.54 -19.14
C VAL A 649 39.47 -15.79 -18.22
N SER A 650 39.33 -14.46 -18.12
CA SER A 650 40.13 -13.62 -17.24
C SER A 650 39.58 -13.50 -15.81
N ALA A 651 38.42 -14.11 -15.53
CA ALA A 651 37.81 -14.02 -14.21
C ALA A 651 38.67 -14.73 -13.15
N GLN A 652 38.85 -14.07 -12.00
CA GLN A 652 39.36 -14.67 -10.79
C GLN A 652 38.20 -14.95 -9.85
N ASP A 653 37.87 -16.22 -9.68
CA ASP A 653 36.69 -16.64 -8.93
C ASP A 653 36.80 -16.37 -7.42
N SER A 654 38.02 -16.43 -6.86
CA SER A 654 38.27 -16.33 -5.41
C SER A 654 37.35 -17.28 -4.61
N PHE A 655 36.41 -16.76 -3.80
CA PHE A 655 35.45 -17.57 -3.03
C PHE A 655 34.02 -17.53 -3.59
N ASN A 656 33.86 -17.22 -4.88
CA ASN A 656 32.60 -17.42 -5.59
C ASN A 656 32.49 -18.87 -6.08
N MET A 657 31.65 -19.67 -5.43
CA MET A 657 31.41 -21.07 -5.79
C MET A 657 30.16 -21.28 -6.64
N ALA A 658 29.46 -20.20 -7.00
CA ALA A 658 28.25 -20.25 -7.80
C ALA A 658 28.50 -20.85 -9.19
N VAL A 659 27.49 -21.53 -9.72
CA VAL A 659 27.57 -22.23 -11.01
C VAL A 659 26.31 -21.96 -11.82
N SER A 660 26.47 -21.46 -13.05
CA SER A 660 25.36 -21.24 -13.96
C SER A 660 24.50 -22.51 -14.14
N GLY A 661 23.19 -22.39 -13.93
CA GLY A 661 22.22 -23.49 -14.04
C GLY A 661 22.08 -24.39 -12.81
N ALA A 662 22.81 -24.11 -11.72
CA ALA A 662 22.72 -24.86 -10.47
C ALA A 662 21.34 -24.79 -9.83
N THR A 663 20.92 -25.89 -9.21
CA THR A 663 19.71 -26.01 -8.38
C THR A 663 20.09 -26.14 -6.90
N ALA A 664 19.10 -26.12 -6.00
CA ALA A 664 19.37 -26.24 -4.56
C ALA A 664 20.14 -27.53 -4.21
N SER A 665 19.93 -28.61 -4.96
CA SER A 665 20.67 -29.87 -4.83
C SER A 665 22.19 -29.75 -4.93
N ASP A 666 22.69 -28.81 -5.73
CA ASP A 666 24.11 -28.61 -5.99
C ASP A 666 24.81 -27.82 -4.87
N LEU A 667 24.03 -27.20 -3.97
CA LEU A 667 24.55 -26.27 -2.97
C LEU A 667 25.50 -26.95 -1.97
N VAL A 668 25.28 -28.23 -1.66
CA VAL A 668 26.17 -29.03 -0.79
C VAL A 668 27.57 -29.12 -1.39
N ASP A 669 27.69 -29.33 -2.70
CA ASP A 669 28.98 -29.40 -3.38
C ASP A 669 29.65 -28.03 -3.48
N GLN A 670 28.87 -26.95 -3.65
CA GLN A 670 29.40 -25.59 -3.55
C GLN A 670 29.95 -25.29 -2.15
N VAL A 671 29.25 -25.70 -1.09
CA VAL A 671 29.71 -25.56 0.31
C VAL A 671 31.00 -26.33 0.56
N ASN A 672 31.08 -27.59 0.11
CA ASN A 672 32.29 -28.40 0.29
C ASN A 672 33.51 -27.76 -0.40
N ARG A 673 33.34 -27.26 -1.63
CA ARG A 673 34.39 -26.53 -2.35
C ARG A 673 34.78 -25.24 -1.62
N LEU A 674 33.82 -24.49 -1.08
CA LEU A 674 34.11 -23.29 -0.28
C LEU A 674 34.92 -23.62 0.97
N ILE A 675 34.52 -24.64 1.74
CA ILE A 675 35.22 -25.06 2.96
C ILE A 675 36.66 -25.47 2.63
N GLN A 676 36.85 -26.25 1.57
CA GLN A 676 38.18 -26.64 1.11
C GLN A 676 39.02 -25.41 0.71
N ALA A 677 38.46 -24.50 -0.08
CA ALA A 677 39.13 -23.28 -0.51
C ALA A 677 39.55 -22.41 0.69
N LEU A 678 38.65 -22.21 1.66
CA LEU A 678 38.93 -21.45 2.89
C LEU A 678 40.03 -22.10 3.73
N LYS A 679 39.99 -23.43 3.94
CA LYS A 679 41.02 -24.16 4.71
C LYS A 679 42.38 -24.18 4.02
N SER A 680 42.41 -24.15 2.68
CA SER A 680 43.63 -24.19 1.88
C SER A 680 44.27 -22.82 1.61
N SER A 681 43.57 -21.73 1.93
CA SER A 681 44.02 -20.37 1.61
C SER A 681 45.10 -19.91 2.59
N GLU A 682 46.28 -19.57 2.08
CA GLU A 682 47.36 -18.94 2.87
C GLU A 682 47.00 -17.50 3.31
N ASN A 683 45.97 -16.92 2.71
CA ASN A 683 45.56 -15.54 2.88
C ASN A 683 44.35 -15.36 3.81
N VAL A 684 43.84 -16.45 4.39
CA VAL A 684 42.69 -16.43 5.31
C VAL A 684 43.08 -17.16 6.58
N ASP A 685 42.89 -16.51 7.72
CA ASP A 685 42.89 -17.23 8.99
C ASP A 685 41.54 -17.94 9.13
N PHE A 686 41.55 -19.27 8.89
CA PHE A 686 40.33 -20.07 8.91
C PHE A 686 39.60 -19.99 10.25
N ASP A 687 40.31 -19.90 11.37
CA ASP A 687 39.73 -19.93 12.70
C ASP A 687 39.39 -18.53 13.24
N MET A 688 40.15 -17.51 12.86
CA MET A 688 40.05 -16.18 13.48
C MET A 688 39.39 -15.11 12.61
N ASP A 689 39.40 -15.23 11.28
CA ASP A 689 38.81 -14.20 10.42
C ASP A 689 37.28 -14.32 10.36
N TRP A 690 36.56 -13.20 10.43
CA TRP A 690 35.12 -13.19 10.20
C TRP A 690 34.79 -13.31 8.71
N LYS A 691 33.89 -14.24 8.39
CA LYS A 691 33.49 -14.59 7.03
C LYS A 691 32.02 -14.23 6.80
N LEU A 692 31.74 -13.54 5.69
CA LEU A 692 30.39 -13.27 5.21
C LEU A 692 30.10 -14.15 3.99
N ILE A 693 29.10 -15.03 4.07
CA ILE A 693 28.72 -15.91 2.97
C ILE A 693 27.34 -15.51 2.47
N THR A 694 27.19 -15.22 1.19
CA THR A 694 25.88 -14.89 0.58
C THR A 694 25.37 -16.04 -0.28
N VAL A 695 24.12 -16.45 -0.08
CA VAL A 695 23.48 -17.56 -0.79
C VAL A 695 22.22 -17.09 -1.51
N LEU A 696 22.14 -17.33 -2.83
CA LEU A 696 20.92 -17.18 -3.62
C LEU A 696 20.83 -18.37 -4.58
N ILE A 697 19.80 -19.20 -4.42
CA ILE A 697 19.54 -20.41 -5.22
C ILE A 697 18.04 -20.69 -5.23
N GLY A 698 17.53 -21.44 -6.21
CA GLY A 698 16.14 -21.92 -6.23
C GLY A 698 15.31 -21.49 -7.42
N VAL A 699 15.74 -20.48 -8.19
CA VAL A 699 15.03 -20.06 -9.41
C VAL A 699 15.06 -21.20 -10.44
N ASN A 700 16.21 -21.85 -10.61
CA ASN A 700 16.33 -23.00 -11.51
C ASN A 700 15.45 -24.18 -11.09
N ASP A 701 15.25 -24.39 -9.79
CA ASP A 701 14.36 -25.42 -9.26
C ASP A 701 12.90 -25.12 -9.65
N LEU A 702 12.43 -23.87 -9.47
CA LEU A 702 11.11 -23.43 -9.93
C LEU A 702 10.96 -23.55 -11.45
N CYS A 703 11.99 -23.17 -12.21
CA CYS A 703 12.02 -23.25 -13.66
C CYS A 703 11.92 -24.68 -14.20
N LYS A 704 12.25 -25.69 -13.39
CA LYS A 704 12.22 -27.12 -13.71
C LYS A 704 11.12 -27.89 -12.97
N TYR A 705 10.38 -27.26 -12.07
CA TYR A 705 9.38 -27.91 -11.20
C TYR A 705 8.37 -28.77 -11.97
N CYS A 706 7.81 -28.25 -13.05
CA CYS A 706 6.83 -28.94 -13.88
C CYS A 706 7.38 -30.17 -14.62
N MET A 707 8.70 -30.37 -14.65
CA MET A 707 9.34 -31.54 -15.24
C MET A 707 9.57 -32.66 -14.22
N ASP A 708 9.78 -32.30 -12.95
CA ASP A 708 10.03 -33.23 -11.85
C ASP A 708 9.61 -32.63 -10.51
N GLN A 709 8.30 -32.69 -10.23
CA GLN A 709 7.71 -32.10 -9.02
C GLN A 709 8.24 -32.73 -7.72
N ASN A 710 8.75 -33.96 -7.78
CA ASN A 710 9.29 -34.65 -6.62
C ASN A 710 10.67 -34.08 -6.27
N ASN A 711 11.60 -34.05 -7.22
CA ASN A 711 12.96 -33.57 -6.94
C ASN A 711 13.00 -32.06 -6.67
N PHE A 712 12.12 -31.29 -7.30
CA PHE A 712 12.00 -29.84 -7.08
C PHE A 712 10.83 -29.48 -6.14
N SER A 713 10.42 -30.38 -5.25
CA SER A 713 9.39 -30.04 -4.26
C SER A 713 9.90 -28.99 -3.25
N PRO A 714 9.01 -28.19 -2.64
CA PRO A 714 9.40 -27.24 -1.59
C PRO A 714 10.14 -27.92 -0.42
N GLN A 715 9.78 -29.15 -0.10
CA GLN A 715 10.43 -29.95 0.95
C GLN A 715 11.85 -30.34 0.57
N ASN A 716 12.10 -30.75 -0.69
CA ASN A 716 13.45 -31.08 -1.15
C ASN A 716 14.32 -29.82 -1.29
N TYR A 717 13.75 -28.72 -1.80
CA TYR A 717 14.41 -27.42 -1.82
C TYR A 717 14.91 -27.02 -0.42
N SER A 718 14.02 -27.06 0.58
CA SER A 718 14.36 -26.78 1.98
C SER A 718 15.39 -27.76 2.55
N LEU A 719 15.24 -29.06 2.26
CA LEU A 719 16.17 -30.11 2.68
C LEU A 719 17.61 -29.87 2.18
N HIS A 720 17.77 -29.43 0.93
CA HIS A 720 19.09 -29.18 0.36
C HIS A 720 19.76 -27.93 0.96
N LEU A 721 19.00 -26.87 1.22
CA LEU A 721 19.47 -25.70 1.96
C LEU A 721 19.85 -26.06 3.39
N MET A 722 19.00 -26.82 4.09
CA MET A 722 19.28 -27.30 5.45
C MET A 722 20.59 -28.09 5.50
N LYS A 723 20.81 -29.05 4.60
CA LYS A 723 22.06 -29.83 4.54
C LYS A 723 23.29 -28.94 4.32
N SER A 724 23.16 -27.94 3.46
CA SER A 724 24.25 -27.01 3.13
C SER A 724 24.58 -26.08 4.31
N LEU A 725 23.57 -25.53 4.97
CA LEU A 725 23.71 -24.70 6.17
C LEU A 725 24.22 -25.50 7.37
N ASP A 726 23.78 -26.76 7.54
CA ASP A 726 24.27 -27.67 8.57
C ASP A 726 25.78 -27.96 8.41
N LEU A 727 26.26 -28.09 7.16
CA LEU A 727 27.70 -28.24 6.89
C LEU A 727 28.49 -26.98 7.26
N LEU A 728 28.01 -25.79 6.88
CA LEU A 728 28.64 -24.53 7.28
C LEU A 728 28.65 -24.37 8.81
N TYR A 729 27.52 -24.66 9.47
CA TYR A 729 27.38 -24.61 10.92
C TYR A 729 28.32 -25.57 11.63
N LYS A 730 28.61 -26.73 11.04
CA LYS A 730 29.51 -27.73 11.62
C LYS A 730 30.99 -27.38 11.42
N GLU A 731 31.36 -26.93 10.22
CA GLU A 731 32.77 -26.93 9.78
C GLU A 731 33.43 -25.56 9.80
N VAL A 732 32.67 -24.46 9.74
CA VAL A 732 33.24 -23.12 9.54
C VAL A 732 33.05 -22.26 10.80
N PRO A 733 34.12 -21.71 11.39
CA PRO A 733 34.03 -20.77 12.49
C PRO A 733 33.92 -19.32 12.03
N ARG A 734 33.33 -18.49 12.90
CA ARG A 734 33.16 -17.04 12.72
C ARG A 734 32.49 -16.66 11.40
N VAL A 735 31.24 -17.06 11.23
CA VAL A 735 30.48 -16.88 9.98
C VAL A 735 29.16 -16.16 10.21
N LEU A 736 28.89 -15.18 9.35
CA LEU A 736 27.54 -14.69 9.09
C LEU A 736 27.12 -15.19 7.70
N VAL A 737 26.00 -15.91 7.62
CA VAL A 737 25.43 -16.38 6.35
C VAL A 737 24.21 -15.54 6.00
N ASN A 738 24.27 -14.80 4.90
CA ASN A 738 23.11 -14.20 4.27
C ASN A 738 22.46 -15.21 3.34
N VAL A 739 21.17 -15.49 3.52
CA VAL A 739 20.39 -16.32 2.59
C VAL A 739 19.29 -15.45 2.01
N LEU A 740 19.22 -15.37 0.69
CA LEU A 740 18.18 -14.61 0.00
C LEU A 740 17.00 -15.51 -0.29
N THR A 741 15.82 -14.93 -0.21
CA THR A 741 14.59 -15.59 -0.66
C THR A 741 14.53 -15.67 -2.18
N VAL A 742 13.91 -16.73 -2.71
CA VAL A 742 13.66 -16.86 -4.15
C VAL A 742 12.67 -15.76 -4.56
N PRO A 743 12.94 -15.03 -5.65
CA PRO A 743 12.06 -13.95 -6.09
C PRO A 743 10.66 -14.46 -6.45
N GLU A 744 9.65 -13.59 -6.37
CA GLU A 744 8.35 -13.85 -6.99
C GLU A 744 8.50 -13.83 -8.52
N ILE A 745 8.45 -15.00 -9.15
CA ILE A 745 8.88 -15.14 -10.56
C ILE A 745 7.79 -14.80 -11.59
N GLU A 746 6.51 -14.70 -11.20
CA GLU A 746 5.42 -14.39 -12.14
C GLU A 746 5.65 -13.05 -12.86
N ALA A 747 6.16 -12.06 -12.13
CA ALA A 747 6.43 -10.72 -12.62
C ALA A 747 7.34 -10.73 -13.86
N LEU A 748 8.29 -11.68 -13.95
CA LEU A 748 9.21 -11.81 -15.09
C LEU A 748 8.50 -12.07 -16.42
N ARG A 749 7.27 -12.62 -16.40
CA ARG A 749 6.47 -12.81 -17.61
C ARG A 749 6.07 -11.49 -18.28
N MET A 750 6.12 -10.37 -17.56
CA MET A 750 5.85 -9.04 -18.12
C MET A 750 6.97 -8.58 -19.06
N VAL A 751 8.22 -9.01 -18.83
CA VAL A 751 9.41 -8.58 -19.56
C VAL A 751 9.42 -9.20 -20.96
N LYS A 752 8.80 -8.53 -21.93
CA LYS A 752 8.68 -9.01 -23.32
C LYS A 752 9.32 -8.02 -24.28
N LYS A 753 10.10 -8.54 -25.23
CA LYS A 753 10.61 -7.80 -26.39
C LYS A 753 10.49 -8.68 -27.62
N SER A 754 10.20 -8.10 -28.78
CA SER A 754 10.15 -8.80 -30.08
C SER A 754 11.52 -9.29 -30.59
N SER A 755 12.57 -9.20 -29.78
CA SER A 755 13.88 -9.77 -30.12
C SER A 755 13.88 -11.28 -29.96
N LEU A 756 14.75 -11.94 -30.74
CA LEU A 756 14.95 -13.39 -30.67
C LEU A 756 15.22 -13.85 -29.23
N GLY A 757 16.12 -13.15 -28.52
CA GLY A 757 16.51 -13.57 -27.18
C GLY A 757 15.38 -13.53 -26.16
N CYS A 758 14.58 -12.46 -26.16
CA CYS A 758 13.48 -12.31 -25.21
C CYS A 758 12.24 -13.15 -25.55
N SER A 759 12.14 -13.63 -26.80
CA SER A 759 11.06 -14.53 -27.23
C SER A 759 11.40 -16.01 -27.04
N PHE A 760 12.68 -16.38 -27.14
CA PHE A 760 13.14 -17.77 -27.17
C PHE A 760 13.84 -18.21 -25.87
N PHE A 761 14.87 -17.50 -25.39
CA PHE A 761 15.70 -17.97 -24.27
C PHE A 761 14.93 -18.14 -22.95
N PRO A 762 14.02 -17.23 -22.53
CA PRO A 762 13.24 -17.45 -21.33
C PRO A 762 12.39 -18.73 -21.35
N ARG A 763 11.89 -19.14 -22.52
CA ARG A 763 11.10 -20.37 -22.67
C ARG A 763 11.96 -21.62 -22.55
N ASP A 764 13.21 -21.55 -22.97
CA ASP A 764 14.17 -22.66 -22.90
C ASP A 764 14.74 -22.80 -21.47
N VAL A 765 15.10 -21.68 -20.84
CA VAL A 765 15.73 -21.66 -19.50
C VAL A 765 14.69 -21.84 -18.39
N CYS A 766 13.51 -21.26 -18.53
CA CYS A 766 12.44 -21.32 -17.53
C CYS A 766 11.08 -21.76 -18.11
N PRO A 767 11.00 -22.97 -18.67
CA PRO A 767 9.82 -23.45 -19.39
C PRO A 767 8.57 -23.50 -18.51
N CYS A 768 8.68 -23.87 -17.24
CA CYS A 768 7.54 -23.94 -16.31
C CYS A 768 6.91 -22.56 -16.06
N LEU A 769 7.70 -21.49 -16.11
CA LEU A 769 7.20 -20.13 -15.96
C LEU A 769 6.72 -19.53 -17.28
N MET A 770 7.47 -19.73 -18.37
CA MET A 770 7.29 -18.94 -19.61
C MET A 770 6.38 -19.60 -20.64
N THR A 771 6.14 -20.91 -20.53
CA THR A 771 5.32 -21.68 -21.48
C THR A 771 3.82 -21.64 -21.16
N PRO A 772 3.37 -21.80 -19.90
CA PRO A 772 1.95 -21.85 -19.60
C PRO A 772 1.19 -20.58 -20.02
N ALA A 773 -0.08 -20.72 -20.39
CA ALA A 773 -0.95 -19.59 -20.70
C ALA A 773 -1.26 -18.77 -19.44
N ASP A 774 -1.62 -17.50 -19.62
CA ASP A 774 -2.11 -16.68 -18.50
C ASP A 774 -3.35 -17.33 -17.88
N ASN A 775 -3.43 -17.36 -16.54
CA ASN A 775 -4.49 -18.02 -15.76
C ASN A 775 -4.62 -19.56 -15.94
N SER A 776 -3.61 -20.23 -16.48
CA SER A 776 -3.57 -21.70 -16.51
C SER A 776 -3.37 -22.30 -15.11
N SER A 777 -3.88 -23.52 -14.90
CA SER A 777 -3.67 -24.28 -13.66
C SER A 777 -2.20 -24.45 -13.32
N GLU A 778 -1.37 -24.67 -14.33
CA GLU A 778 0.06 -24.89 -14.24
C GLU A 778 0.79 -23.64 -13.74
N LEU A 779 0.39 -22.45 -14.21
CA LEU A 779 0.95 -21.19 -13.72
C LEU A 779 0.48 -20.89 -12.29
N ILE A 780 -0.78 -21.17 -11.96
CA ILE A 780 -1.32 -21.01 -10.60
C ILE A 780 -0.58 -21.91 -9.62
N GLU A 781 -0.37 -23.18 -9.98
CA GLU A 781 0.40 -24.15 -9.20
C GLU A 781 1.83 -23.65 -8.99
N LEU A 782 2.52 -23.21 -10.04
CA LEU A 782 3.89 -22.69 -9.92
C LEU A 782 3.99 -21.48 -8.98
N LYS A 783 2.99 -20.59 -8.98
CA LYS A 783 2.93 -19.45 -8.04
C LYS A 783 2.81 -19.92 -6.59
N LEU A 784 1.95 -20.90 -6.33
CA LEU A 784 1.80 -21.50 -5.00
C LEU A 784 3.11 -22.16 -4.55
N ILE A 785 3.78 -22.89 -5.44
CA ILE A 785 5.07 -23.53 -5.15
C ILE A 785 6.17 -22.50 -4.89
N ASN A 786 6.20 -21.39 -5.65
CA ASN A 786 7.10 -20.28 -5.38
C ASN A 786 6.87 -19.69 -3.97
N GLN A 787 5.62 -19.48 -3.57
CA GLN A 787 5.29 -19.02 -2.21
C GLN A 787 5.70 -20.05 -1.16
N GLU A 788 5.47 -21.35 -1.42
CA GLU A 788 5.85 -22.41 -0.49
C GLU A 788 7.37 -22.53 -0.33
N TYR A 789 8.16 -22.30 -1.39
CA TYR A 789 9.62 -22.18 -1.29
C TYR A 789 10.04 -21.05 -0.34
N GLN A 790 9.41 -19.88 -0.47
CA GLN A 790 9.69 -18.74 0.40
C GLN A 790 9.32 -19.06 1.86
N THR A 791 8.16 -19.68 2.09
CA THR A 791 7.71 -20.10 3.43
C THR A 791 8.62 -21.14 4.05
N GLN A 792 8.99 -22.19 3.31
CA GLN A 792 9.86 -23.26 3.81
C GLN A 792 11.27 -22.74 4.16
N LEU A 793 11.78 -21.78 3.39
CA LEU A 793 13.05 -21.13 3.67
C LEU A 793 12.98 -20.27 4.94
N ASP A 794 11.93 -19.47 5.10
CA ASP A 794 11.72 -18.66 6.29
C ASP A 794 11.61 -19.54 7.55
N GLN A 795 10.84 -20.63 7.48
CA GLN A 795 10.72 -21.61 8.57
C GLN A 795 12.07 -22.25 8.93
N LEU A 796 12.87 -22.63 7.92
CA LEU A 796 14.20 -23.21 8.14
C LEU A 796 15.14 -22.26 8.89
N ILE A 797 15.12 -20.97 8.54
CA ILE A 797 16.06 -19.97 9.08
C ILE A 797 15.57 -19.39 10.41
N SER A 798 14.27 -19.21 10.59
CA SER A 798 13.69 -18.59 11.80
C SER A 798 13.77 -19.50 13.04
N GLY A 799 13.88 -20.81 12.85
CA GLY A 799 14.05 -21.79 13.93
C GLY A 799 15.34 -21.62 14.74
N GLU A 800 15.48 -22.39 15.82
CA GLU A 800 16.63 -22.30 16.74
C GLU A 800 17.84 -23.16 16.32
N ARG A 801 17.78 -23.79 15.15
CA ARG A 801 18.75 -24.78 14.67
C ARG A 801 20.19 -24.28 14.68
N TYR A 802 20.39 -23.00 14.41
CA TYR A 802 21.72 -22.38 14.28
C TYR A 802 22.10 -21.49 15.46
N ASP A 803 21.31 -21.47 16.54
CA ASP A 803 21.50 -20.56 17.68
C ASP A 803 22.50 -21.09 18.73
N GLY A 804 22.96 -22.35 18.60
CA GLY A 804 23.86 -23.00 19.56
C GLY A 804 25.32 -22.49 19.56
N ARG A 805 25.69 -21.62 18.62
CA ARG A 805 27.05 -21.07 18.48
C ARG A 805 27.03 -19.56 18.45
N LYS A 806 27.83 -18.92 19.32
CA LYS A 806 27.98 -17.46 19.32
C LYS A 806 28.69 -16.92 18.07
N ASP A 807 29.48 -17.76 17.40
CA ASP A 807 30.30 -17.38 16.25
C ASP A 807 29.68 -17.77 14.90
N PHE A 808 28.41 -18.15 14.87
CA PHE A 808 27.70 -18.51 13.64
C PHE A 808 26.27 -17.97 13.66
N THR A 809 25.78 -17.48 12.53
CA THR A 809 24.35 -17.18 12.36
C THR A 809 23.94 -17.25 10.89
N VAL A 810 22.67 -17.53 10.65
CA VAL A 810 22.03 -17.44 9.32
C VAL A 810 20.98 -16.34 9.39
N VAL A 811 20.99 -15.43 8.42
CA VAL A 811 20.06 -14.30 8.34
C VAL A 811 19.37 -14.34 6.98
N LEU A 812 18.04 -14.42 7.01
CA LEU A 812 17.21 -14.27 5.81
C LEU A 812 17.22 -12.81 5.37
N GLN A 813 17.44 -12.58 4.08
CA GLN A 813 17.38 -11.27 3.43
C GLN A 813 16.22 -11.26 2.43
N PRO A 814 15.00 -10.86 2.83
CA PRO A 814 13.78 -11.09 2.06
C PRO A 814 13.50 -10.03 0.99
N TYR A 815 14.43 -9.14 0.66
CA TYR A 815 14.17 -8.03 -0.28
C TYR A 815 13.78 -8.45 -1.71
N LEU A 816 13.84 -9.74 -2.06
CA LEU A 816 13.32 -10.27 -3.32
C LEU A 816 11.94 -10.93 -3.20
N GLN A 817 11.37 -11.04 -1.99
CA GLN A 817 10.13 -11.78 -1.73
C GLN A 817 8.98 -11.28 -2.59
N ASN A 818 8.77 -9.97 -2.60
CA ASN A 818 7.76 -9.27 -3.40
C ASN A 818 8.45 -8.60 -4.59
N THR A 819 8.84 -9.39 -5.59
CA THR A 819 9.55 -8.91 -6.77
C THR A 819 8.62 -8.13 -7.70
N THR A 820 9.05 -6.96 -8.16
CA THR A 820 8.33 -6.16 -9.15
C THR A 820 9.24 -5.82 -10.33
N ILE A 821 8.64 -5.63 -11.51
CA ILE A 821 9.38 -5.23 -12.71
C ILE A 821 9.45 -3.70 -12.78
N PRO A 822 10.65 -3.10 -12.83
CA PRO A 822 10.78 -1.66 -13.04
C PRO A 822 10.16 -1.26 -14.37
N LEU A 823 9.47 -0.12 -14.40
CA LEU A 823 8.83 0.40 -15.60
C LEU A 823 9.63 1.57 -16.17
N ASP A 824 9.68 1.67 -17.49
CA ASP A 824 10.27 2.78 -18.20
C ASP A 824 9.34 4.01 -18.18
N LYS A 825 9.83 5.10 -18.76
CA LYS A 825 9.09 6.36 -18.91
C LYS A 825 7.78 6.23 -19.69
N ASP A 826 7.53 5.11 -20.37
CA ASP A 826 6.34 4.84 -21.16
C ASP A 826 5.41 3.84 -20.47
N GLY A 827 5.73 3.43 -19.23
CA GLY A 827 4.95 2.48 -18.42
C GLY A 827 5.13 1.02 -18.83
N ASN A 828 6.09 0.71 -19.70
CA ASN A 828 6.44 -0.66 -20.09
C ASN A 828 7.58 -1.19 -19.21
N PRO A 829 7.80 -2.50 -19.10
CA PRO A 829 9.00 -3.05 -18.45
C PRO A 829 10.29 -2.39 -18.95
N ASP A 830 11.06 -1.78 -18.04
CA ASP A 830 12.35 -1.17 -18.37
C ASP A 830 13.38 -2.26 -18.63
N LEU A 831 13.58 -2.53 -19.92
CA LEU A 831 14.50 -3.56 -20.39
C LEU A 831 15.98 -3.25 -20.07
N SER A 832 16.31 -2.04 -19.61
CA SER A 832 17.69 -1.72 -19.20
C SER A 832 18.13 -2.42 -17.91
N TYR A 833 17.20 -3.01 -17.16
CA TYR A 833 17.49 -3.85 -15.98
C TYR A 833 17.81 -5.31 -16.33
N PHE A 834 17.61 -5.72 -17.58
CA PHE A 834 17.76 -7.10 -18.02
C PHE A 834 18.85 -7.25 -19.07
N THR A 835 19.42 -8.45 -19.16
CA THR A 835 20.35 -8.81 -20.24
C THR A 835 19.60 -9.14 -21.53
N LEU A 836 20.32 -9.59 -22.55
CA LEU A 836 19.80 -9.84 -23.90
C LEU A 836 18.75 -10.96 -24.00
N ASP A 837 18.63 -11.78 -22.96
CA ASP A 837 17.62 -12.82 -22.82
C ASP A 837 16.33 -12.32 -22.13
N CYS A 838 16.28 -11.08 -21.64
CA CYS A 838 15.16 -10.55 -20.85
C CYS A 838 14.85 -11.37 -19.57
N PHE A 839 15.84 -12.09 -19.04
CA PHE A 839 15.69 -12.93 -17.84
C PHE A 839 16.75 -12.61 -16.79
N HIS A 840 18.04 -12.68 -17.17
CA HIS A 840 19.13 -12.32 -16.26
C HIS A 840 19.25 -10.80 -16.09
N PHE A 841 19.89 -10.39 -14.99
CA PHE A 841 20.01 -8.99 -14.59
C PHE A 841 21.20 -8.27 -15.25
N SER A 842 20.98 -7.05 -15.73
CA SER A 842 22.04 -6.17 -16.24
C SER A 842 22.90 -5.59 -15.11
N GLU A 843 24.00 -4.91 -15.44
CA GLU A 843 24.86 -4.26 -14.44
C GLU A 843 24.08 -3.27 -13.56
N ARG A 844 23.06 -2.61 -14.13
CA ARG A 844 22.14 -1.73 -13.40
C ARG A 844 21.39 -2.49 -12.32
N ALA A 845 20.77 -3.62 -12.66
CA ALA A 845 20.01 -4.41 -11.72
C ALA A 845 20.90 -5.07 -10.65
N GLN A 846 22.10 -5.51 -11.05
CA GLN A 846 23.11 -6.04 -10.12
C GLN A 846 23.50 -5.00 -9.05
N ALA A 847 23.68 -3.73 -9.44
CA ALA A 847 23.95 -2.64 -8.50
C ALA A 847 22.79 -2.42 -7.50
N GLU A 848 21.54 -2.38 -7.97
CA GLU A 848 20.37 -2.22 -7.09
C GLU A 848 20.16 -3.42 -6.15
N MET A 849 20.48 -4.64 -6.58
CA MET A 849 20.49 -5.82 -5.71
C MET A 849 21.55 -5.72 -4.62
N ALA A 850 22.75 -5.20 -4.93
CA ALA A 850 23.80 -4.99 -3.95
C ALA A 850 23.42 -3.96 -2.89
N ILE A 851 22.81 -2.84 -3.31
CA ILE A 851 22.29 -1.80 -2.40
C ILE A 851 21.22 -2.40 -1.48
N SER A 852 20.27 -3.14 -2.06
CA SER A 852 19.18 -3.74 -1.30
C SER A 852 19.70 -4.76 -0.29
N LEU A 853 20.64 -5.64 -0.65
CA LEU A 853 21.25 -6.56 0.32
C LEU A 853 21.94 -5.82 1.45
N TRP A 854 22.74 -4.79 1.13
CA TRP A 854 23.44 -3.99 2.13
C TRP A 854 22.47 -3.33 3.11
N ASN A 855 21.45 -2.63 2.60
CA ASN A 855 20.46 -1.97 3.44
C ASN A 855 19.68 -2.99 4.29
N ASN A 856 19.32 -4.14 3.72
CA ASN A 856 18.60 -5.20 4.42
C ASN A 856 19.45 -5.82 5.56
N MET A 857 20.77 -5.88 5.43
CA MET A 857 21.68 -6.27 6.51
C MET A 857 21.68 -5.27 7.69
N LEU A 858 21.32 -4.01 7.43
CA LEU A 858 21.22 -2.93 8.42
C LEU A 858 19.80 -2.74 8.99
N GLU A 859 18.86 -3.61 8.64
CA GLU A 859 17.50 -3.62 9.18
C GLU A 859 17.33 -4.75 10.21
N PRO A 860 16.65 -4.50 11.34
CA PRO A 860 16.42 -5.52 12.35
C PRO A 860 15.59 -6.68 11.78
N VAL A 861 15.95 -7.91 12.18
CA VAL A 861 15.19 -9.11 11.84
C VAL A 861 13.74 -8.94 12.32
N GLY A 862 12.80 -9.19 11.42
CA GLY A 862 11.38 -8.88 11.59
C GLY A 862 10.95 -7.60 10.88
N ASN A 863 11.79 -6.58 10.76
CA ASN A 863 11.44 -5.32 10.07
C ASN A 863 12.25 -5.13 8.78
N LYS A 864 12.77 -6.22 8.23
CA LYS A 864 13.49 -6.21 6.96
C LYS A 864 12.53 -5.89 5.81
N GLN A 865 12.97 -5.02 4.90
CA GLN A 865 12.29 -4.77 3.63
C GLN A 865 12.17 -6.07 2.82
N THR A 866 11.00 -6.29 2.21
CA THR A 866 10.65 -7.51 1.47
C THR A 866 10.57 -7.32 -0.06
N PHE A 867 10.98 -6.15 -0.56
CA PHE A 867 10.97 -5.81 -1.99
C PHE A 867 12.24 -5.03 -2.35
N ASN A 868 12.59 -5.02 -3.64
CA ASN A 868 13.73 -4.25 -4.16
C ASN A 868 13.21 -2.95 -4.81
N ASN A 869 13.76 -1.81 -4.42
CA ASN A 869 13.50 -0.54 -5.10
C ASN A 869 14.54 -0.35 -6.20
N PHE A 870 14.15 -0.63 -7.45
CA PHE A 870 15.04 -0.53 -8.60
C PHE A 870 15.37 0.91 -9.04
N THR A 871 14.75 1.96 -8.49
CA THR A 871 14.96 3.36 -8.95
C THR A 871 16.41 3.81 -8.81
N TYR A 872 17.16 4.07 -9.88
CA TYR A 872 18.59 4.40 -9.69
C TYR A 872 18.80 5.72 -8.95
N ASP A 873 19.48 5.65 -7.81
CA ASP A 873 19.93 6.81 -7.02
C ASP A 873 21.25 6.45 -6.31
N ARG A 874 22.27 7.28 -6.52
CA ARG A 874 23.62 7.07 -5.98
C ARG A 874 23.67 7.18 -4.46
N THR A 875 22.69 7.84 -3.84
CA THR A 875 22.71 8.18 -2.40
C THR A 875 21.99 7.18 -1.50
N LYS A 876 21.46 6.08 -2.06
CA LYS A 876 20.62 5.10 -1.35
C LYS A 876 21.28 4.27 -0.25
N LEU A 877 22.61 4.24 -0.18
CA LEU A 877 23.30 3.39 0.78
C LEU A 877 23.01 3.87 2.21
N SER A 878 22.39 3.00 3.00
CA SER A 878 22.19 3.24 4.42
C SER A 878 23.50 3.13 5.19
N CYS A 879 23.62 3.88 6.27
CA CYS A 879 24.78 3.85 7.16
C CYS A 879 24.41 3.18 8.50
N PRO A 880 25.32 2.38 9.10
CA PRO A 880 25.12 1.85 10.45
C PRO A 880 24.88 2.98 11.47
N SER A 881 23.95 2.79 12.40
CA SER A 881 23.60 3.82 13.39
C SER A 881 24.70 4.00 14.45
N GLU A 882 25.22 5.22 14.58
CA GLU A 882 26.27 5.57 15.55
C GLU A 882 25.81 5.50 17.02
N THR A 883 24.52 5.75 17.29
CA THR A 883 24.00 5.97 18.65
C THR A 883 23.13 4.85 19.19
N VAL A 884 22.57 3.99 18.32
CA VAL A 884 21.62 2.94 18.72
C VAL A 884 22.25 1.55 18.64
N ARG A 885 22.75 1.11 17.47
CA ARG A 885 23.43 -0.20 17.26
C ARG A 885 24.35 -0.16 16.02
N PRO A 886 25.69 -0.18 16.16
CA PRO A 886 26.63 -0.11 15.03
C PRO A 886 26.89 -1.47 14.35
N PHE A 887 26.03 -2.47 14.57
CA PHE A 887 26.26 -3.86 14.18
C PHE A 887 25.39 -4.27 12.98
N ILE A 888 25.82 -5.30 12.25
CA ILE A 888 24.95 -5.98 11.28
C ILE A 888 23.85 -6.71 12.06
N TYR A 889 22.61 -6.58 11.62
CA TYR A 889 21.47 -7.18 12.32
C TYR A 889 21.38 -8.69 12.11
N THR A 890 21.16 -9.37 13.21
CA THR A 890 20.99 -10.80 13.39
C THR A 890 19.74 -11.02 14.27
N LYS A 891 19.26 -12.26 14.38
CA LYS A 891 18.10 -12.59 15.24
C LYS A 891 18.27 -12.05 16.67
N MET A 892 19.45 -12.28 17.26
CA MET A 892 19.72 -11.94 18.67
C MET A 892 19.85 -10.42 18.92
N ASN A 893 20.65 -9.71 18.12
CA ASN A 893 20.85 -8.27 18.31
C ASN A 893 19.73 -7.40 17.70
N SER A 894 18.66 -8.01 17.17
CA SER A 894 17.43 -7.30 16.79
C SER A 894 16.48 -7.09 17.97
N HIS A 895 16.65 -7.82 19.08
CA HIS A 895 15.81 -7.66 20.27
C HIS A 895 16.19 -6.41 21.09
N PRO A 896 15.22 -5.58 21.56
CA PRO A 896 15.49 -4.36 22.32
C PRO A 896 16.38 -4.56 23.55
N ASP A 897 16.25 -5.70 24.24
CA ASP A 897 16.94 -5.97 25.52
C ASP A 897 18.32 -6.61 25.41
N TYR A 898 18.82 -6.89 24.20
CA TYR A 898 20.08 -7.64 24.03
C TYR A 898 21.31 -6.94 24.65
N PHE A 899 21.33 -5.61 24.74
CA PHE A 899 22.47 -4.85 25.30
C PHE A 899 22.24 -4.33 26.73
N THR A 900 21.10 -4.61 27.36
CA THR A 900 20.81 -4.20 28.75
C THR A 900 21.15 -5.27 29.79
N THR A 901 21.58 -6.46 29.37
CA THR A 901 22.02 -7.54 30.27
C THR A 901 23.55 -7.58 30.38
N PRO A 902 24.14 -7.32 31.57
CA PRO A 902 25.57 -7.56 31.78
C PRO A 902 25.89 -9.05 31.65
N GLU A 903 27.03 -9.37 31.04
CA GLU A 903 27.58 -10.73 30.98
C GLU A 903 27.67 -11.32 32.41
N PRO A 904 27.18 -12.55 32.66
CA PRO A 904 27.36 -13.18 33.96
C PRO A 904 28.84 -13.46 34.17
N THR A 905 29.46 -12.76 35.11
CA THR A 905 30.79 -13.06 35.60
C THR A 905 30.79 -14.44 36.27
N SER A 906 31.40 -15.39 35.59
CA SER A 906 31.67 -16.73 36.10
C SER A 906 32.70 -16.67 37.24
N THR A 907 32.24 -16.59 38.49
CA THR A 907 32.93 -17.18 39.66
C THR A 907 31.98 -17.25 40.84
N SER A 908 31.44 -18.42 41.14
CA SER A 908 31.48 -18.97 42.50
C SER A 908 31.08 -20.44 42.50
N ASN A 909 31.92 -21.25 43.14
CA ASN A 909 31.66 -22.63 43.51
C ASN A 909 30.48 -22.70 44.49
N SER A 910 29.47 -23.49 44.16
CA SER A 910 28.64 -24.15 45.18
C SER A 910 28.25 -25.55 44.70
N GLN A 911 28.38 -26.50 45.62
CA GLN A 911 28.19 -27.93 45.43
C GLN A 911 26.75 -28.32 45.04
N PRO A 912 26.55 -29.50 44.44
CA PRO A 912 25.27 -29.91 43.88
C PRO A 912 24.31 -30.37 44.98
N GLN A 913 23.16 -29.70 45.10
CA GLN A 913 21.99 -30.25 45.78
C GLN A 913 21.14 -31.03 44.78
N LEU A 914 20.97 -32.32 45.06
CA LEU A 914 20.02 -33.20 44.39
C LEU A 914 18.60 -32.64 44.52
N LEU A 915 17.95 -32.42 43.38
CA LEU A 915 16.50 -32.36 43.27
C LEU A 915 16.02 -33.60 42.50
N ALA A 916 14.92 -34.15 43.02
CA ALA A 916 14.38 -35.48 42.78
C ALA A 916 13.97 -35.77 41.32
N PRO A 917 13.91 -37.06 40.92
CA PRO A 917 13.45 -37.46 39.60
C PRO A 917 11.96 -37.14 39.41
N CYS A 918 11.61 -36.47 38.31
CA CYS A 918 10.23 -36.41 37.85
C CYS A 918 9.78 -37.82 37.44
N PRO A 919 8.61 -38.30 37.92
CA PRO A 919 8.13 -39.63 37.56
C PRO A 919 7.52 -39.67 36.16
N ASN A 920 7.60 -40.87 35.59
CA ASN A 920 7.02 -41.31 34.32
C ASN A 920 5.54 -40.93 34.17
N GLY A 921 5.14 -40.65 32.93
CA GLY A 921 3.83 -40.12 32.56
C GLY A 921 2.63 -41.01 32.89
N VAL A 922 1.46 -40.37 32.81
CA VAL A 922 0.12 -40.98 32.71
C VAL A 922 -0.64 -40.21 31.61
N PRO A 923 -1.36 -40.91 30.71
CA PRO A 923 -1.94 -40.32 29.52
C PRO A 923 -3.20 -39.53 29.85
N LEU A 924 -3.29 -38.27 29.40
CA LEU A 924 -4.58 -37.61 29.31
C LEU A 924 -5.27 -38.05 28.02
N TRP A 925 -6.23 -38.96 28.16
CA TRP A 925 -7.32 -39.06 27.19
C TRP A 925 -8.09 -37.75 27.26
N VAL A 926 -7.95 -36.89 26.26
CA VAL A 926 -8.94 -35.84 25.98
C VAL A 926 -9.76 -36.34 24.79
N PRO A 927 -11.06 -36.58 24.96
CA PRO A 927 -11.93 -36.85 23.83
C PRO A 927 -11.95 -35.62 22.94
N ALA A 928 -11.53 -35.78 21.68
CA ALA A 928 -11.89 -34.85 20.63
C ALA A 928 -13.41 -34.92 20.43
N ILE A 929 -14.12 -33.81 20.61
CA ILE A 929 -15.38 -33.53 19.93
C ILE A 929 -15.44 -32.03 19.56
N PHE A 930 -15.51 -31.80 18.25
CA PHE A 930 -15.93 -30.59 17.55
C PHE A 930 -17.36 -30.15 17.96
N GLY A 931 -17.57 -28.85 18.17
CA GLY A 931 -18.88 -28.20 18.21
C GLY A 931 -19.05 -27.22 19.37
N VAL A 932 -19.05 -25.91 19.12
CA VAL A 932 -19.36 -24.90 20.15
C VAL A 932 -20.88 -24.85 20.37
N ILE A 933 -21.37 -25.74 21.24
CA ILE A 933 -22.62 -25.60 22.00
C ILE A 933 -22.19 -25.43 23.46
N VAL A 934 -22.34 -24.23 24.04
CA VAL A 934 -22.11 -24.01 25.47
C VAL A 934 -23.40 -24.34 26.21
N LEU A 935 -23.45 -25.54 26.80
CA LEU A 935 -24.49 -25.99 27.72
C LEU A 935 -23.86 -26.00 29.13
N LEU A 936 -24.04 -24.92 29.90
CA LEU A 936 -23.68 -24.89 31.32
C LEU A 936 -24.79 -25.59 32.12
N LEU A 937 -24.66 -26.91 32.30
CA LEU A 937 -25.30 -27.61 33.42
C LEU A 937 -24.34 -27.50 34.61
N GLY A 938 -24.86 -26.91 35.69
CA GLY A 938 -24.10 -26.59 36.90
C GLY A 938 -23.79 -27.76 37.81
#